data_AF-A0A7C8HGJ6-F1
#
_entry.id   AF-A0A7C8HGJ6-F1
#
_cell.length_a   1.000
_cell.length_b   1.000
_cell.length_c   1.000
_cell.angle_alpha   90.00
_cell.angle_beta   90.00
_cell.angle_gamma   90.00
#
_symmetry.space_group_name_H-M   'P 1'
#
loop_
_entity.id
_entity.type
_entity.pdbx_description
1 polymer ?
#
loop_
_entity_poly.entity_id
_entity_poly.type
_entity_poly.pdbx_seq_one_letter_code
_entity_poly.pdbx_strand_id
1 'polypeptide(L)'
;MKKKIKELWIKEEGNALLLVMLLVMCMLMIGGGIAGVASFHMEMSQAYKNTSSLYYAAQSGAEKIVDQLNKRLIEEMPKLMEESSKEAKNEIAPLKPKNLEEFMPSPDYSKLTYNIDPSNSSPYEGEFILLNRYQDLLKEKAIKTITVNTICEPDVVLMEIDYVIKNEKNYSVVHAELKPKIKSGKVEGLKVLSTATLKKEPFSAEIISKIILEGDIVISDLIGHKEFFLEEYRWMDENLIPNTFRSPILTFGDLVITNDAQVIIEGDVRAKGYIPPHKVVRSNGKKVYPELEEYGGIYVSHGGRLTVYGDVITLSNLHTIKKPNDGDTAITVHGDVFANSVVIEDDYPYINSAGKYNTERFLKDRVEGQKINIYGDVYIDNDIAIDRYVKGNGNEADITITGSVFGITNFDIHSSDPDPNKSSGIYAMGENTQISIGKNVFIHGNAFISFDEGENFSALYESVGAPYEEVNSIDAYAFPPDSDPIYLKLFKNSINTNRIRLNLKESAGNYFYAPYMISAMNASDTEGKVYRGNPDPSLENYSPEKIRNHSLFDDPEELKNLFNRGKVDESALGVINSKWNEKIFAGSSYTIKKIISNGLEFLKGEDRTINPYKRNYFIDGITNYDLLSNYRGIQGYMFIKRDIFYKGIDASSADHPLPVEMIFHGDIISNHSDVVNKLQPLDALDPIMGWKEDQPVYIYNSDYYENKELDIGSFYDKRHKPIKTVIIDKGSGTLTLKADTSSKKEFYGLIISNGRVVFDGVEKFTGVMISKGRIKDANGDGMEEQIFTEELAKGAYAGILIKNDLKIEYDPNVFFDIRCQDRSMKRVILDYLGFTNYLGNTSDVVQILKPSIDFENIQKVDFSSKSVIDIKNTQAYKGVRFEMKTLRQIDE
;
A
#
# COMPACT_ATOMS: atom_id res chain seq x y z
N MET A 1 -134.08 -15.52 -23.87
CA MET A 1 -132.71 -15.32 -24.44
C MET A 1 -131.91 -14.17 -23.81
N LYS A 2 -132.51 -13.03 -23.41
CA LYS A 2 -131.81 -11.96 -22.66
C LYS A 2 -131.35 -12.28 -21.22
N LYS A 3 -131.51 -13.52 -20.74
CA LYS A 3 -131.22 -13.89 -19.33
C LYS A 3 -129.90 -14.67 -19.13
N LYS A 4 -129.39 -15.40 -20.14
CA LYS A 4 -128.13 -16.17 -20.03
C LYS A 4 -126.86 -15.38 -20.35
N ILE A 5 -126.95 -14.28 -21.10
CA ILE A 5 -125.81 -13.38 -21.34
C ILE A 5 -125.52 -12.50 -20.11
N LYS A 6 -126.53 -12.27 -19.24
CA LYS A 6 -126.39 -11.43 -18.05
C LYS A 6 -125.67 -12.13 -16.87
N GLU A 7 -125.57 -13.46 -16.88
CA GLU A 7 -124.83 -14.23 -15.87
C GLU A 7 -123.33 -14.34 -16.17
N LEU A 8 -122.89 -14.08 -17.42
CA LEU A 8 -121.46 -14.11 -17.79
C LEU A 8 -120.72 -12.80 -17.49
N TRP A 9 -121.43 -11.71 -17.22
CA TRP A 9 -120.82 -10.39 -16.96
C TRP A 9 -120.31 -10.19 -15.53
N ILE A 10 -120.49 -11.16 -14.63
CA ILE A 10 -120.10 -11.04 -13.21
C ILE A 10 -118.82 -11.86 -12.89
N LYS A 11 -118.14 -12.44 -13.89
CA LYS A 11 -116.93 -13.27 -13.69
C LYS A 11 -115.75 -12.98 -14.64
N GLU A 12 -115.65 -11.77 -15.20
CA GLU A 12 -114.55 -11.41 -16.12
C GLU A 12 -113.61 -10.28 -15.67
N GLU A 13 -113.71 -9.78 -14.43
CA GLU A 13 -112.75 -8.76 -13.95
C GLU A 13 -111.32 -9.32 -13.71
N GLY A 14 -111.17 -10.64 -13.60
CA GLY A 14 -109.86 -11.29 -13.45
C GLY A 14 -109.11 -11.54 -14.76
N ASN A 15 -109.81 -11.83 -15.87
CA ASN A 15 -109.16 -12.28 -17.12
C ASN A 15 -108.66 -11.12 -17.98
N ALA A 16 -109.36 -9.98 -18.00
CA ALA A 16 -108.90 -8.82 -18.75
C ALA A 16 -107.64 -8.18 -18.13
N LEU A 17 -107.58 -8.10 -16.80
CA LEU A 17 -106.41 -7.59 -16.08
C LEU A 17 -105.20 -8.50 -16.28
N LEU A 18 -105.41 -9.82 -16.25
CA LEU A 18 -104.37 -10.81 -16.49
C LEU A 18 -103.86 -10.75 -17.93
N LEU A 19 -104.75 -10.58 -18.91
CA LEU A 19 -104.38 -10.44 -20.33
C LEU A 19 -103.66 -9.12 -20.62
N VAL A 20 -104.06 -8.02 -19.98
CA VAL A 20 -103.34 -6.73 -20.05
C VAL A 20 -101.99 -6.81 -19.35
N MET A 21 -101.88 -7.45 -18.18
CA MET A 21 -100.59 -7.71 -17.53
C MET A 21 -99.68 -8.58 -18.39
N LEU A 22 -100.21 -9.59 -19.07
CA LEU A 22 -99.45 -10.49 -19.93
C LEU A 22 -98.98 -9.78 -21.20
N LEU A 23 -99.82 -8.89 -21.78
CA LEU A 23 -99.45 -8.01 -22.88
C LEU A 23 -98.40 -6.98 -22.46
N VAL A 24 -98.54 -6.36 -21.29
CA VAL A 24 -97.56 -5.39 -20.75
C VAL A 24 -96.24 -6.09 -20.40
N MET A 25 -96.27 -7.29 -19.82
CA MET A 25 -95.07 -8.11 -19.61
C MET A 25 -94.43 -8.52 -20.93
N CYS A 26 -95.21 -8.87 -21.96
CA CYS A 26 -94.65 -9.17 -23.29
C CYS A 26 -94.03 -7.92 -23.92
N MET A 27 -94.67 -6.76 -23.84
CA MET A 27 -94.10 -5.51 -24.34
C MET A 27 -92.86 -5.08 -23.56
N LEU A 28 -92.82 -5.29 -22.23
CA LEU A 28 -91.64 -5.03 -21.41
C LEU A 28 -90.52 -6.03 -21.67
N MET A 29 -90.82 -7.31 -21.94
CA MET A 29 -89.83 -8.30 -22.39
C MET A 29 -89.27 -7.96 -23.76
N ILE A 30 -90.12 -7.53 -24.70
CA ILE A 30 -89.68 -7.09 -26.02
C ILE A 30 -88.84 -5.81 -25.90
N GLY A 31 -89.28 -4.84 -25.10
CA GLY A 31 -88.55 -3.59 -24.83
C GLY A 31 -87.22 -3.83 -24.13
N GLY A 32 -87.18 -4.71 -23.13
CA GLY A 32 -85.96 -5.14 -22.45
C GLY A 32 -85.04 -5.95 -23.35
N GLY A 33 -85.59 -6.77 -24.26
CA GLY A 33 -84.84 -7.48 -25.29
C GLY A 33 -84.22 -6.52 -26.31
N ILE A 34 -84.95 -5.51 -26.76
CA ILE A 34 -84.44 -4.48 -27.68
C ILE A 34 -83.37 -3.62 -26.99
N ALA A 35 -83.60 -3.21 -25.74
CA ALA A 35 -82.61 -2.46 -24.97
C ALA A 35 -81.35 -3.30 -24.70
N GLY A 36 -81.50 -4.58 -24.35
CA GLY A 36 -80.40 -5.51 -24.17
C GLY A 36 -79.61 -5.73 -25.47
N VAL A 37 -80.28 -5.91 -26.61
CA VAL A 37 -79.62 -6.05 -27.92
C VAL A 37 -78.93 -4.74 -28.34
N ALA A 38 -79.51 -3.57 -28.04
CA ALA A 38 -78.91 -2.27 -28.31
C ALA A 38 -77.67 -2.01 -27.43
N SER A 39 -77.74 -2.32 -26.13
CA SER A 39 -76.59 -2.29 -25.23
C SER A 39 -75.51 -3.28 -25.66
N PHE A 40 -75.88 -4.50 -26.07
CA PHE A 40 -74.93 -5.48 -26.60
C PHE A 40 -74.32 -5.02 -27.92
N HIS A 41 -75.07 -4.37 -28.83
CA HIS A 41 -74.50 -3.77 -30.05
C HIS A 41 -73.62 -2.56 -29.75
N MET A 42 -73.94 -1.78 -28.72
CA MET A 42 -73.12 -0.64 -28.27
C MET A 42 -71.81 -1.13 -27.63
N GLU A 43 -71.87 -2.13 -26.75
CA GLU A 43 -70.73 -2.78 -26.13
C GLU A 43 -69.90 -3.56 -27.16
N MET A 44 -70.53 -4.26 -28.11
CA MET A 44 -69.86 -4.95 -29.20
C MET A 44 -69.24 -3.95 -30.19
N SER A 45 -69.88 -2.80 -30.45
CA SER A 45 -69.30 -1.69 -31.22
C SER A 45 -68.11 -1.03 -30.52
N GLN A 46 -68.20 -0.81 -29.20
CA GLN A 46 -67.08 -0.34 -28.38
C GLN A 46 -65.96 -1.38 -28.29
N ALA A 47 -66.29 -2.67 -28.17
CA ALA A 47 -65.34 -3.77 -28.20
C ALA A 47 -64.68 -3.92 -29.58
N TYR A 48 -65.40 -3.73 -30.69
CA TYR A 48 -64.84 -3.69 -32.06
C TYR A 48 -63.97 -2.46 -32.30
N LYS A 49 -64.29 -1.30 -31.71
CA LYS A 49 -63.40 -0.13 -31.70
C LYS A 49 -62.10 -0.41 -30.94
N ASN A 50 -62.19 -1.09 -29.79
CA ASN A 50 -61.05 -1.47 -28.96
C ASN A 50 -60.27 -2.70 -29.46
N THR A 51 -60.81 -3.47 -30.41
CA THR A 51 -60.14 -4.63 -31.07
C THR A 51 -59.81 -4.37 -32.54
N SER A 52 -59.85 -3.11 -32.98
CA SER A 52 -59.58 -2.74 -34.36
C SER A 52 -58.11 -2.97 -34.72
N SER A 53 -57.88 -3.75 -35.78
CA SER A 53 -56.56 -3.93 -36.42
C SER A 53 -55.87 -2.60 -36.78
N LEU A 54 -56.62 -1.49 -36.91
CA LEU A 54 -56.05 -0.16 -37.12
C LEU A 54 -55.34 0.41 -35.90
N TYR A 55 -55.83 0.17 -34.69
CA TYR A 55 -55.17 0.64 -33.48
C TYR A 55 -53.78 0.01 -33.35
N TYR A 56 -53.71 -1.31 -33.53
CA TYR A 56 -52.44 -2.04 -33.54
C TYR A 56 -51.54 -1.67 -34.72
N ALA A 57 -52.11 -1.30 -35.88
CA ALA A 57 -51.34 -0.78 -37.01
C ALA A 57 -50.73 0.60 -36.71
N ALA A 58 -51.49 1.51 -36.09
CA ALA A 58 -50.98 2.81 -35.66
C ALA A 58 -49.93 2.65 -34.54
N GLN A 59 -50.16 1.76 -33.58
CA GLN A 59 -49.20 1.42 -32.53
C GLN A 59 -47.89 0.89 -33.14
N SER A 60 -47.97 -0.04 -34.10
CA SER A 60 -46.80 -0.56 -34.80
C SER A 60 -46.03 0.54 -35.55
N GLY A 61 -46.73 1.56 -36.10
CA GLY A 61 -46.08 2.75 -36.68
C GLY A 61 -45.26 3.53 -35.65
N ALA A 62 -45.81 3.75 -34.45
CA ALA A 62 -45.11 4.43 -33.37
C ALA A 62 -43.91 3.62 -32.84
N GLU A 63 -44.06 2.29 -32.71
CA GLU A 63 -42.97 1.38 -32.30
C GLU A 63 -41.82 1.34 -33.32
N LYS A 64 -42.12 1.41 -34.62
CA LYS A 64 -41.10 1.47 -35.68
C LYS A 64 -40.27 2.76 -35.63
N ILE A 65 -40.88 3.90 -35.30
CA ILE A 65 -40.14 5.17 -35.09
C ILE A 65 -39.17 5.02 -33.91
N VAL A 66 -39.61 4.44 -32.80
CA VAL A 66 -38.74 4.18 -31.63
C VAL A 66 -37.59 3.23 -31.96
N ASP A 67 -37.84 2.17 -32.73
CA ASP A 67 -36.80 1.25 -33.20
C ASP A 67 -35.75 1.95 -34.10
N GLN A 68 -36.19 2.80 -35.03
CA GLN A 68 -35.26 3.58 -35.87
C GLN A 68 -34.44 4.59 -35.07
N LEU A 69 -35.04 5.26 -34.07
CA LEU A 69 -34.33 6.14 -33.15
C LEU A 69 -33.22 5.40 -32.39
N ASN A 70 -33.54 4.22 -31.86
CA ASN A 70 -32.58 3.40 -31.13
C ASN A 70 -31.46 2.88 -32.02
N LYS A 71 -31.74 2.46 -33.27
CA LYS A 71 -30.71 2.05 -34.23
C LYS A 71 -29.72 3.17 -34.54
N ARG A 72 -30.21 4.38 -34.82
CA ARG A 72 -29.37 5.56 -35.08
C ARG A 72 -28.53 5.95 -33.86
N LEU A 73 -29.11 5.83 -32.67
CA LEU A 73 -28.43 6.15 -31.42
C LEU A 73 -27.33 5.12 -31.08
N ILE A 74 -27.55 3.82 -31.36
CA ILE A 74 -26.56 2.75 -31.16
C ILE A 74 -25.31 2.99 -32.00
N GLU A 75 -25.46 3.47 -33.25
CA GLU A 75 -24.34 3.75 -34.16
C GLU A 75 -23.42 4.87 -33.63
N GLU A 76 -23.98 5.94 -33.07
CA GLU A 76 -23.22 7.10 -32.56
C GLU A 76 -22.82 6.97 -31.08
N MET A 77 -23.39 6.01 -30.35
CA MET A 77 -23.21 5.88 -28.89
C MET A 77 -21.75 5.91 -28.42
N PRO A 78 -20.79 5.17 -29.03
CA PRO A 78 -19.41 5.16 -28.54
C PRO A 78 -18.76 6.55 -28.53
N LYS A 79 -19.07 7.35 -29.56
CA LYS A 79 -18.55 8.71 -29.70
C LYS A 79 -19.21 9.66 -28.68
N LEU A 80 -20.52 9.57 -28.50
CA LEU A 80 -21.25 10.40 -27.54
C LEU A 80 -20.78 10.17 -26.10
N MET A 81 -20.55 8.91 -25.73
CA MET A 81 -20.01 8.54 -24.43
C MET A 81 -18.61 9.12 -24.22
N GLU A 82 -17.73 9.03 -25.22
CA GLU A 82 -16.37 9.58 -25.14
C GLU A 82 -16.36 11.11 -25.00
N GLU A 83 -17.18 11.80 -25.78
CA GLU A 83 -17.29 13.26 -25.74
C GLU A 83 -17.92 13.75 -24.43
N SER A 84 -19.01 13.14 -23.96
CA SER A 84 -19.64 13.47 -22.66
C SER A 84 -18.68 13.21 -21.49
N SER A 85 -17.91 12.13 -21.55
CA SER A 85 -16.87 11.82 -20.55
C SER A 85 -15.76 12.88 -20.52
N LYS A 86 -15.28 13.34 -21.68
CA LYS A 86 -14.25 14.40 -21.77
C LYS A 86 -14.75 15.75 -21.26
N GLU A 87 -15.98 16.11 -21.59
CA GLU A 87 -16.58 17.39 -21.18
C GLU A 87 -16.87 17.44 -19.68
N ALA A 88 -17.41 16.36 -19.11
CA ALA A 88 -17.63 16.22 -17.66
C ALA A 88 -16.31 16.39 -16.86
N LYS A 89 -15.17 15.92 -17.39
CA LYS A 89 -13.85 16.08 -16.75
C LYS A 89 -13.34 17.51 -16.77
N ASN A 90 -13.47 18.19 -17.91
CA ASN A 90 -12.92 19.53 -18.09
C ASN A 90 -13.64 20.58 -17.24
N GLU A 91 -14.92 20.38 -16.96
CA GLU A 91 -15.70 21.28 -16.09
C GLU A 91 -15.32 21.15 -14.60
N ILE A 92 -14.70 20.04 -14.18
CA ILE A 92 -14.46 19.70 -12.77
C ILE A 92 -12.96 19.72 -12.40
N ALA A 93 -12.04 19.73 -13.37
CA ALA A 93 -10.61 19.81 -13.09
C ALA A 93 -10.24 21.12 -12.37
N PRO A 94 -9.66 21.08 -11.14
CA PRO A 94 -9.16 22.29 -10.51
C PRO A 94 -7.97 22.84 -11.30
N LEU A 95 -7.94 24.16 -11.50
CA LEU A 95 -6.72 24.90 -11.77
C LEU A 95 -5.63 24.43 -10.78
N LYS A 96 -4.48 23.96 -11.28
CA LYS A 96 -3.32 23.57 -10.45
C LYS A 96 -3.07 24.66 -9.39
N PRO A 97 -3.17 24.38 -8.08
CA PRO A 97 -2.77 25.36 -7.08
C PRO A 97 -1.25 25.54 -7.17
N LYS A 98 -0.79 26.78 -7.11
CA LYS A 98 0.64 27.10 -7.20
C LYS A 98 1.38 26.90 -5.87
N ASN A 99 0.68 26.84 -4.74
CA ASN A 99 1.24 26.71 -3.38
C ASN A 99 0.33 25.88 -2.45
N LEU A 100 0.92 25.27 -1.41
CA LEU A 100 0.25 24.43 -0.39
C LEU A 100 -0.84 25.16 0.43
N GLU A 101 -0.78 26.48 0.56
CA GLU A 101 -1.75 27.25 1.38
C GLU A 101 -3.13 27.43 0.69
N GLU A 102 -3.22 27.17 -0.62
CA GLU A 102 -4.49 27.18 -1.36
C GLU A 102 -5.22 25.83 -1.33
N PHE A 103 -4.69 24.83 -0.60
CA PHE A 103 -5.36 23.55 -0.35
C PHE A 103 -6.52 23.69 0.64
N MET A 104 -7.30 24.76 0.52
CA MET A 104 -8.68 24.71 0.99
C MET A 104 -9.42 23.86 -0.04
N PRO A 105 -10.15 22.80 0.35
CA PRO A 105 -11.06 22.16 -0.58
C PRO A 105 -11.95 23.27 -1.14
N SER A 106 -11.86 23.51 -2.45
CA SER A 106 -12.88 24.30 -3.13
C SER A 106 -14.24 23.78 -2.63
N PRO A 107 -15.22 24.65 -2.36
CA PRO A 107 -16.58 24.22 -1.96
C PRO A 107 -17.27 23.28 -2.98
N ASP A 108 -16.60 22.90 -4.07
CA ASP A 108 -17.00 21.81 -4.96
C ASP A 108 -16.58 20.40 -4.50
N TYR A 109 -15.58 20.26 -3.61
CA TYR A 109 -15.18 18.95 -3.03
C TYR A 109 -16.03 18.54 -1.83
N SER A 110 -16.73 19.48 -1.17
CA SER A 110 -17.67 19.16 -0.07
C SER A 110 -18.93 18.43 -0.53
N LYS A 111 -19.11 18.25 -1.86
CA LYS A 111 -20.28 17.61 -2.46
C LYS A 111 -20.05 16.14 -2.85
N LEU A 112 -18.86 15.57 -2.61
CA LEU A 112 -18.58 14.12 -2.72
C LEU A 112 -19.07 13.36 -1.46
N THR A 113 -20.27 13.65 -0.99
CA THR A 113 -20.88 12.98 0.18
C THR A 113 -21.54 11.67 -0.25
N TYR A 114 -21.01 10.54 0.23
CA TYR A 114 -21.58 9.20 0.05
C TYR A 114 -22.75 9.02 1.03
N ASN A 115 -23.98 8.82 0.55
CA ASN A 115 -25.13 8.68 1.43
C ASN A 115 -25.40 7.19 1.67
N ILE A 116 -25.08 6.67 2.86
CA ILE A 116 -25.33 5.28 3.22
C ILE A 116 -26.68 5.22 3.96
N ASP A 117 -27.72 4.65 3.36
CA ASP A 117 -28.98 4.36 4.06
C ASP A 117 -28.75 3.15 5.00
N PRO A 118 -28.94 3.29 6.34
CA PRO A 118 -28.66 2.22 7.29
C PRO A 118 -29.60 1.01 7.21
N SER A 119 -30.72 1.11 6.48
CA SER A 119 -31.89 0.28 6.79
C SER A 119 -32.32 -0.75 5.75
N ASN A 120 -31.87 -0.66 4.50
CA ASN A 120 -31.97 -1.74 3.50
C ASN A 120 -31.33 -1.28 2.18
N SER A 121 -30.61 -2.20 1.52
CA SER A 121 -30.03 -2.14 0.16
C SER A 121 -28.57 -1.64 0.02
N SER A 122 -27.77 -2.50 -0.61
CA SER A 122 -26.46 -2.33 -1.29
C SER A 122 -25.50 -1.22 -0.81
N PRO A 123 -24.28 -1.55 -0.32
CA PRO A 123 -23.30 -0.60 0.26
C PRO A 123 -22.58 0.33 -0.74
N TYR A 124 -23.18 0.65 -1.90
CA TYR A 124 -22.49 1.29 -3.03
C TYR A 124 -23.15 2.58 -3.57
N GLU A 125 -24.15 3.16 -2.92
CA GLU A 125 -24.81 4.38 -3.40
C GLU A 125 -24.19 5.67 -2.84
N GLY A 126 -22.96 5.96 -3.25
CA GLY A 126 -22.51 7.36 -3.29
C GLY A 126 -23.08 8.02 -4.55
N GLU A 127 -23.82 9.12 -4.43
CA GLU A 127 -24.28 9.85 -5.62
C GLU A 127 -23.08 10.51 -6.33
N PHE A 128 -22.64 9.86 -7.40
CA PHE A 128 -21.61 10.32 -8.28
C PHE A 128 -22.08 11.59 -9.01
N ILE A 129 -21.77 12.80 -8.52
CA ILE A 129 -22.09 14.08 -9.23
C ILE A 129 -21.53 14.08 -10.65
N LEU A 130 -20.36 13.48 -10.82
CA LEU A 130 -19.68 13.28 -12.08
C LEU A 130 -20.46 12.30 -13.02
N LEU A 131 -21.13 11.28 -12.45
CA LEU A 131 -22.05 10.39 -13.16
C LEU A 131 -23.34 11.11 -13.50
N ASN A 132 -23.96 11.82 -12.56
CA ASN A 132 -25.17 12.59 -12.83
C ASN A 132 -24.91 13.60 -13.96
N ARG A 133 -23.77 14.30 -13.92
CA ARG A 133 -23.35 15.22 -14.98
C ARG A 133 -23.06 14.52 -16.30
N TYR A 134 -22.37 13.38 -16.30
CA TYR A 134 -22.16 12.57 -17.50
C TYR A 134 -23.46 12.06 -18.10
N GLN A 135 -24.38 11.56 -17.27
CA GLN A 135 -25.69 11.06 -17.67
C GLN A 135 -26.53 12.19 -18.26
N ASP A 136 -26.49 13.39 -17.67
CA ASP A 136 -27.15 14.58 -18.19
C ASP A 136 -26.56 14.99 -19.56
N LEU A 137 -25.22 15.05 -19.67
CA LEU A 137 -24.54 15.36 -20.93
C LEU A 137 -24.81 14.30 -22.00
N LEU A 138 -24.85 13.02 -21.63
CA LEU A 138 -25.17 11.92 -22.55
C LEU A 138 -26.62 11.99 -23.03
N LYS A 139 -27.58 12.28 -22.14
CA LYS A 139 -29.00 12.52 -22.49
C LYS A 139 -29.12 13.74 -23.40
N GLU A 140 -28.45 14.85 -23.09
CA GLU A 140 -28.46 16.07 -23.91
C GLU A 140 -27.90 15.80 -25.32
N LYS A 141 -26.76 15.12 -25.42
CA LYS A 141 -26.12 14.81 -26.71
C LYS A 141 -26.90 13.77 -27.51
N ALA A 142 -27.55 12.80 -26.86
CA ALA A 142 -28.44 11.86 -27.53
C ALA A 142 -29.65 12.57 -28.17
N ILE A 143 -30.27 13.52 -27.48
CA ILE A 143 -31.35 14.34 -28.05
C ILE A 143 -30.84 15.20 -29.22
N LYS A 144 -29.68 15.86 -29.07
CA LYS A 144 -29.07 16.67 -30.15
C LYS A 144 -28.74 15.86 -31.41
N THR A 145 -28.34 14.60 -31.25
CA THR A 145 -28.03 13.70 -32.38
C THR A 145 -29.25 13.41 -33.25
N ILE A 146 -30.46 13.45 -32.66
CA ILE A 146 -31.73 13.25 -33.37
C ILE A 146 -32.25 14.57 -33.97
N THR A 147 -32.08 15.70 -33.29
CA THR A 147 -32.69 16.99 -33.69
C THR A 147 -31.85 17.86 -34.64
N VAL A 148 -30.60 17.46 -34.91
CA VAL A 148 -29.59 18.06 -35.82
C VAL A 148 -29.95 19.45 -36.39
N ASN A 149 -29.25 20.49 -35.90
CA ASN A 149 -29.08 21.82 -36.54
C ASN A 149 -30.31 22.69 -36.85
N THR A 150 -31.49 22.40 -36.32
CA THR A 150 -32.66 23.25 -36.59
C THR A 150 -33.00 24.11 -35.38
N ILE A 151 -33.22 25.41 -35.61
CA ILE A 151 -34.04 26.23 -34.70
C ILE A 151 -35.42 25.56 -34.74
N CYS A 152 -35.69 24.66 -33.79
CA CYS A 152 -36.86 23.80 -33.87
C CYS A 152 -38.13 24.62 -33.64
N GLU A 153 -38.95 24.72 -34.67
CA GLU A 153 -40.36 25.08 -34.53
C GLU A 153 -41.16 23.86 -34.05
N PRO A 154 -42.30 24.03 -33.35
CA PRO A 154 -43.05 22.92 -32.77
C PRO A 154 -43.55 21.85 -33.77
N ASP A 155 -43.66 22.23 -35.05
CA ASP A 155 -44.30 21.41 -36.10
C ASP A 155 -43.30 20.76 -37.08
N VAL A 156 -41.98 20.89 -36.85
CA VAL A 156 -40.96 20.26 -37.70
C VAL A 156 -41.02 18.74 -37.58
N VAL A 157 -41.17 18.06 -38.72
CA VAL A 157 -41.10 16.59 -38.82
C VAL A 157 -39.63 16.16 -38.85
N LEU A 158 -39.18 15.49 -37.79
CA LEU A 158 -37.80 15.02 -37.60
C LEU A 158 -37.54 13.67 -38.28
N MET A 159 -38.59 12.85 -38.42
CA MET A 159 -38.55 11.53 -39.05
C MET A 159 -39.97 11.14 -39.44
N GLU A 160 -40.13 10.50 -40.61
CA GLU A 160 -41.41 9.97 -41.07
C GLU A 160 -41.27 8.52 -41.55
N ILE A 161 -42.31 7.71 -41.33
CA ILE A 161 -42.40 6.34 -41.84
C ILE A 161 -43.79 6.13 -42.42
N ASP A 162 -43.81 5.72 -43.69
CA ASP A 162 -45.01 5.29 -44.39
C ASP A 162 -44.93 3.81 -44.76
N TYR A 163 -45.99 3.05 -44.44
CA TYR A 163 -46.12 1.68 -44.95
C TYR A 163 -47.58 1.24 -45.07
N VAL A 164 -47.80 0.23 -45.92
CA VAL A 164 -49.13 -0.28 -46.25
C VAL A 164 -49.28 -1.72 -45.78
N ILE A 165 -50.35 -2.01 -45.05
CA ILE A 165 -50.75 -3.37 -44.66
C ILE A 165 -51.91 -3.79 -45.57
N LYS A 166 -51.69 -4.83 -46.39
CA LYS A 166 -52.68 -5.32 -47.37
C LYS A 166 -53.45 -6.53 -46.84
N ASN A 167 -54.76 -6.55 -47.08
CA ASN A 167 -55.63 -7.71 -46.92
C ASN A 167 -56.46 -7.89 -48.20
N GLU A 168 -57.04 -9.06 -48.45
CA GLU A 168 -57.68 -9.44 -49.74
C GLU A 168 -58.86 -8.54 -50.20
N LYS A 169 -59.34 -7.61 -49.35
CA LYS A 169 -60.48 -6.73 -49.63
C LYS A 169 -60.25 -5.24 -49.31
N ASN A 170 -59.27 -4.90 -48.46
CA ASN A 170 -58.99 -3.54 -47.96
C ASN A 170 -57.49 -3.38 -47.71
N TYR A 171 -57.00 -2.13 -47.69
CA TYR A 171 -55.62 -1.81 -47.31
C TYR A 171 -55.57 -0.72 -46.24
N SER A 172 -54.65 -0.85 -45.28
CA SER A 172 -54.39 0.15 -44.24
C SER A 172 -53.10 0.89 -44.57
N VAL A 173 -53.15 2.22 -44.62
CA VAL A 173 -51.97 3.09 -44.75
C VAL A 173 -51.63 3.61 -43.37
N VAL A 174 -50.40 3.37 -42.91
CA VAL A 174 -49.87 3.88 -41.64
C VAL A 174 -48.83 4.94 -41.96
N HIS A 175 -49.02 6.14 -41.42
CA HIS A 175 -48.12 7.29 -41.51
C HIS A 175 -47.73 7.71 -40.09
N ALA A 176 -46.45 7.63 -39.74
CA ALA A 176 -45.95 8.03 -38.43
C ALA A 176 -44.90 9.13 -38.54
N GLU A 177 -45.09 10.23 -37.82
CA GLU A 177 -44.20 11.39 -37.77
C GLU A 177 -43.59 11.56 -36.36
N LEU A 178 -42.31 11.89 -36.29
CA LEU A 178 -41.62 12.30 -35.07
C LEU A 178 -41.50 13.83 -35.01
N LYS A 179 -41.86 14.44 -33.88
CA LYS A 179 -41.81 15.89 -33.65
C LYS A 179 -41.08 16.23 -32.34
N PRO A 180 -40.44 17.40 -32.23
CA PRO A 180 -39.80 17.83 -30.98
C PRO A 180 -40.84 18.29 -29.96
N LYS A 181 -40.60 18.01 -28.67
CA LYS A 181 -41.38 18.56 -27.56
C LYS A 181 -40.64 19.75 -26.96
N ILE A 182 -41.17 20.96 -27.17
CA ILE A 182 -40.50 22.21 -26.80
C ILE A 182 -41.13 22.80 -25.54
N LYS A 183 -40.30 23.18 -24.57
CA LYS A 183 -40.70 23.99 -23.41
C LYS A 183 -39.67 25.09 -23.20
N SER A 184 -40.13 26.33 -23.03
CA SER A 184 -39.26 27.51 -22.81
C SER A 184 -38.14 27.66 -23.86
N GLY A 185 -38.42 27.33 -25.13
CA GLY A 185 -37.46 27.45 -26.24
C GLY A 185 -36.38 26.36 -26.32
N LYS A 186 -36.43 25.32 -25.46
CA LYS A 186 -35.54 24.16 -25.51
C LYS A 186 -36.35 22.89 -25.81
N VAL A 187 -35.74 21.98 -26.57
CA VAL A 187 -36.30 20.64 -26.80
C VAL A 187 -36.11 19.81 -25.53
N GLU A 188 -37.18 19.53 -24.80
CA GLU A 188 -37.17 18.73 -23.57
C GLU A 188 -37.45 17.23 -23.83
N GLY A 189 -37.91 16.88 -25.04
CA GLY A 189 -38.19 15.49 -25.41
C GLY A 189 -38.70 15.33 -26.83
N LEU A 190 -39.24 14.15 -27.14
CA LEU A 190 -39.75 13.80 -28.47
C LEU A 190 -41.22 13.35 -28.37
N LYS A 191 -41.99 13.60 -29.43
CA LYS A 191 -43.39 13.21 -29.58
C LYS A 191 -43.57 12.47 -30.90
N VAL A 192 -44.34 11.39 -30.89
CA VAL A 192 -44.71 10.65 -32.12
C VAL A 192 -46.20 10.82 -32.40
N LEU A 193 -46.53 11.08 -33.66
CA LEU A 193 -47.89 11.13 -34.18
C LEU A 193 -48.05 10.03 -35.22
N SER A 194 -48.82 8.99 -34.92
CA SER A 194 -49.02 7.84 -35.82
C SER A 194 -50.48 7.74 -36.26
N THR A 195 -50.72 7.86 -37.55
CA THR A 195 -52.04 7.83 -38.18
C THR A 195 -52.20 6.55 -38.99
N ALA A 196 -53.18 5.72 -38.65
CA ALA A 196 -53.60 4.58 -39.48
C ALA A 196 -54.93 4.91 -40.17
N THR A 197 -54.99 4.71 -41.48
CA THR A 197 -56.18 4.96 -42.31
C THR A 197 -56.54 3.73 -43.13
N LEU A 198 -57.77 3.25 -43.01
CA LEU A 198 -58.32 2.11 -43.75
C LEU A 198 -58.99 2.60 -45.03
N LYS A 199 -58.62 2.00 -46.16
CA LYS A 199 -59.16 2.33 -47.49
C LYS A 199 -59.63 1.06 -48.22
N LYS A 200 -60.62 1.21 -49.10
CA LYS A 200 -61.24 0.11 -49.86
C LYS A 200 -60.45 -0.21 -51.14
N GLU A 201 -60.32 -1.48 -51.50
CA GLU A 201 -59.85 -1.86 -52.85
C GLU A 201 -60.98 -1.80 -53.90
N PRO A 202 -60.67 -1.57 -55.19
CA PRO A 202 -59.38 -1.15 -55.75
C PRO A 202 -59.29 0.39 -55.80
N PHE A 203 -58.38 0.98 -55.02
CA PHE A 203 -58.03 2.41 -55.02
C PHE A 203 -59.19 3.42 -55.08
N SER A 204 -60.15 3.34 -54.15
CA SER A 204 -60.97 4.53 -53.86
C SER A 204 -60.26 5.43 -52.83
N ALA A 205 -60.42 6.75 -52.95
CA ALA A 205 -59.98 7.72 -51.93
C ALA A 205 -60.88 7.70 -50.68
N GLU A 206 -61.86 6.78 -50.63
CA GLU A 206 -62.87 6.72 -49.60
C GLU A 206 -62.27 6.13 -48.32
N ILE A 207 -62.20 6.96 -47.29
CA ILE A 207 -61.69 6.61 -45.97
C ILE A 207 -62.79 5.86 -45.21
N ILE A 208 -62.55 4.58 -44.91
CA ILE A 208 -63.48 3.75 -44.15
C ILE A 208 -63.35 4.05 -42.65
N SER A 209 -62.12 4.22 -42.17
CA SER A 209 -61.83 4.50 -40.77
C SER A 209 -60.43 5.11 -40.64
N LYS A 210 -60.24 6.00 -39.67
CA LYS A 210 -58.97 6.65 -39.35
C LYS A 210 -58.78 6.62 -37.84
N ILE A 211 -57.56 6.31 -37.39
CA ILE A 211 -57.15 6.41 -35.98
C ILE A 211 -55.85 7.22 -35.95
N ILE A 212 -55.78 8.17 -35.03
CA ILE A 212 -54.57 8.95 -34.74
C ILE A 212 -54.14 8.61 -33.31
N LEU A 213 -52.88 8.21 -33.16
CA LEU A 213 -52.24 8.00 -31.87
C LEU A 213 -51.16 9.06 -31.67
N GLU A 214 -51.16 9.66 -30.47
CA GLU A 214 -50.10 10.55 -30.00
C GLU A 214 -49.40 9.89 -28.82
N GLY A 215 -48.06 9.87 -28.85
CA GLY A 215 -47.26 9.35 -27.76
C GLY A 215 -46.06 10.22 -27.41
N ASP A 216 -45.73 10.24 -26.12
CA ASP A 216 -44.48 10.84 -25.63
C ASP A 216 -43.36 9.81 -25.68
N ILE A 217 -42.24 10.18 -26.29
CA ILE A 217 -41.00 9.40 -26.29
C ILE A 217 -40.02 10.04 -25.32
N VAL A 218 -39.54 9.25 -24.38
CA VAL A 218 -38.54 9.66 -23.37
C VAL A 218 -37.27 8.84 -23.52
N ILE A 219 -36.15 9.37 -23.05
CA ILE A 219 -34.95 8.56 -22.85
C ILE A 219 -35.13 7.79 -21.55
N SER A 220 -35.02 6.45 -21.60
CA SER A 220 -35.08 5.61 -20.42
C SER A 220 -33.96 5.95 -19.45
N ASP A 221 -34.23 5.87 -18.15
CA ASP A 221 -33.18 6.03 -17.16
C ASP A 221 -32.15 4.90 -17.27
N LEU A 222 -30.89 5.24 -17.03
CA LEU A 222 -29.71 4.35 -17.15
C LEU A 222 -29.66 3.33 -15.99
N ILE A 223 -30.79 2.71 -15.67
CA ILE A 223 -30.91 1.71 -14.62
C ILE A 223 -30.31 0.40 -15.15
N GLY A 224 -28.99 0.29 -15.06
CA GLY A 224 -28.24 -0.90 -15.49
C GLY A 224 -26.84 -0.65 -16.05
N HIS A 225 -26.39 0.60 -16.14
CA HIS A 225 -25.10 0.95 -16.72
C HIS A 225 -24.10 1.12 -15.59
N LYS A 226 -23.44 0.02 -15.22
CA LYS A 226 -22.25 0.05 -14.35
C LYS A 226 -21.03 0.54 -15.13
N GLU A 227 -21.14 1.70 -15.80
CA GLU A 227 -19.99 2.45 -16.26
C GLU A 227 -19.42 3.15 -15.03
N PHE A 228 -18.59 2.42 -14.30
CA PHE A 228 -17.96 2.94 -13.11
C PHE A 228 -17.07 4.14 -13.49
N PHE A 229 -17.20 5.22 -12.73
CA PHE A 229 -16.10 6.19 -12.65
C PHE A 229 -14.82 5.44 -12.27
N LEU A 230 -13.79 5.55 -13.12
CA LEU A 230 -12.44 5.17 -12.73
C LEU A 230 -11.94 6.23 -11.76
N GLU A 231 -12.12 5.95 -10.48
CA GLU A 231 -11.34 6.59 -9.43
C GLU A 231 -9.86 6.29 -9.73
N GLU A 232 -9.11 7.34 -10.08
CA GLU A 232 -7.65 7.29 -10.16
C GLU A 232 -7.10 7.95 -8.90
N TYR A 233 -6.16 7.27 -8.27
CA TYR A 233 -5.52 7.75 -7.04
C TYR A 233 -4.08 8.15 -7.35
N ARG A 234 -3.55 9.09 -6.58
CA ARG A 234 -2.13 9.46 -6.59
C ARG A 234 -1.69 9.84 -5.18
N TRP A 235 -0.38 9.96 -4.98
CA TRP A 235 0.13 10.56 -3.75
C TRP A 235 -0.35 12.01 -3.66
N MET A 236 -0.84 12.38 -2.48
CA MET A 236 -1.32 13.75 -2.22
C MET A 236 -0.22 14.79 -2.45
N ASP A 237 1.02 14.44 -2.11
CA ASP A 237 2.24 15.12 -2.54
C ASP A 237 3.31 14.05 -2.82
N GLU A 238 3.92 14.10 -4.01
CA GLU A 238 4.92 13.15 -4.47
C GLU A 238 6.21 13.18 -3.62
N ASN A 239 6.46 14.28 -2.88
CA ASN A 239 7.55 14.39 -1.92
C ASN A 239 7.20 13.81 -0.54
N LEU A 240 5.95 13.39 -0.35
CA LEU A 240 5.35 12.99 0.93
C LEU A 240 4.80 11.56 0.90
N ILE A 241 5.49 10.67 0.17
CA ILE A 241 5.19 9.24 0.20
C ILE A 241 5.30 8.75 1.66
N PRO A 242 4.37 7.93 2.17
CA PRO A 242 4.45 7.36 3.51
C PRO A 242 5.72 6.55 3.72
N ASN A 243 6.31 6.59 4.92
CA ASN A 243 7.55 5.85 5.22
C ASN A 243 7.47 4.35 4.89
N THR A 244 6.29 3.74 4.99
CA THR A 244 6.02 2.35 4.61
C THR A 244 6.30 2.06 3.13
N PHE A 245 6.18 3.05 2.26
CA PHE A 245 6.32 2.94 0.81
C PHE A 245 7.51 3.73 0.27
N ARG A 246 8.37 4.30 1.12
CA ARG A 246 9.55 5.08 0.73
C ARG A 246 10.73 4.22 0.24
N SER A 247 10.66 2.92 0.46
CA SER A 247 11.68 1.97 0.02
C SER A 247 11.09 0.92 -0.92
N PRO A 248 11.86 0.40 -1.88
CA PRO A 248 11.47 -0.79 -2.66
C PRO A 248 11.29 -2.02 -1.76
N ILE A 249 12.04 -2.10 -0.65
CA ILE A 249 11.94 -3.19 0.32
C ILE A 249 11.65 -2.62 1.71
N LEU A 250 10.56 -3.09 2.31
CA LEU A 250 10.27 -3.00 3.72
C LEU A 250 9.98 -4.39 4.27
N THR A 251 10.77 -4.86 5.23
CA THR A 251 10.48 -6.10 5.92
C THR A 251 10.55 -5.99 7.44
N PHE A 252 9.65 -6.69 8.12
CA PHE A 252 9.66 -6.83 9.58
C PHE A 252 10.42 -8.09 10.04
N GLY A 253 10.86 -8.94 9.11
CA GLY A 253 11.80 -10.02 9.35
C GLY A 253 13.18 -9.66 8.79
N ASP A 254 13.95 -10.69 8.44
CA ASP A 254 15.27 -10.52 7.84
C ASP A 254 15.20 -10.39 6.31
N LEU A 255 16.15 -9.67 5.72
CA LEU A 255 16.47 -9.73 4.30
C LEU A 255 17.71 -10.60 4.13
N VAL A 256 17.60 -11.71 3.40
CA VAL A 256 18.69 -12.68 3.23
C VAL A 256 19.01 -12.84 1.74
N ILE A 257 20.26 -12.61 1.36
CA ILE A 257 20.82 -12.89 0.02
C ILE A 257 21.81 -14.04 0.15
N THR A 258 21.60 -15.12 -0.60
CA THR A 258 22.40 -16.35 -0.44
C THR A 258 22.61 -17.11 -1.75
N ASN A 259 23.36 -18.21 -1.71
CA ASN A 259 23.65 -19.09 -2.86
C ASN A 259 24.29 -18.37 -4.06
N ASP A 260 25.39 -17.64 -3.83
CA ASP A 260 26.12 -16.91 -4.87
C ASP A 260 25.32 -15.81 -5.62
N ALA A 261 24.12 -15.48 -5.14
CA ALA A 261 23.23 -14.50 -5.77
C ALA A 261 23.81 -13.09 -5.77
N GLN A 262 23.75 -12.40 -6.91
CA GLN A 262 24.13 -11.00 -7.04
C GLN A 262 22.91 -10.10 -7.09
N VAL A 263 22.71 -9.33 -6.02
CA VAL A 263 21.53 -8.49 -5.84
C VAL A 263 21.92 -7.02 -5.89
N ILE A 264 21.21 -6.26 -6.72
CA ILE A 264 21.36 -4.80 -6.84
C ILE A 264 20.02 -4.16 -6.49
N ILE A 265 20.02 -3.24 -5.52
CA ILE A 265 18.83 -2.51 -5.08
C ILE A 265 19.01 -1.02 -5.36
N GLU A 266 18.11 -0.45 -6.17
CA GLU A 266 18.03 0.98 -6.43
C GLU A 266 17.02 1.63 -5.46
N GLY A 267 17.53 2.28 -4.41
CA GLY A 267 16.74 2.89 -3.35
C GLY A 267 17.11 2.37 -1.95
N ASP A 268 16.44 2.92 -0.93
CA ASP A 268 16.69 2.56 0.47
C ASP A 268 16.22 1.14 0.79
N VAL A 269 16.88 0.47 1.74
CA VAL A 269 16.46 -0.85 2.24
C VAL A 269 16.08 -0.73 3.71
N ARG A 270 14.90 -1.24 4.05
CA ARG A 270 14.38 -1.22 5.43
C ARG A 270 14.07 -2.63 5.89
N ALA A 271 14.78 -3.13 6.90
CA ALA A 271 14.55 -4.44 7.48
C ALA A 271 14.58 -4.34 9.00
N LYS A 272 13.50 -4.70 9.71
CA LYS A 272 13.51 -4.70 11.17
C LYS A 272 14.59 -5.66 11.68
N GLY A 273 14.62 -6.86 11.12
CA GLY A 273 15.50 -7.94 11.55
C GLY A 273 15.01 -8.64 12.81
N TYR A 274 15.38 -9.91 12.95
CA TYR A 274 15.21 -10.65 14.19
C TYR A 274 16.07 -10.03 15.30
N ILE A 275 15.47 -9.81 16.47
CA ILE A 275 16.17 -9.38 17.68
C ILE A 275 15.96 -10.50 18.71
N PRO A 276 17.00 -11.29 19.03
CA PRO A 276 16.87 -12.39 19.96
C PRO A 276 16.46 -11.90 21.36
N PRO A 277 15.55 -12.61 22.06
CA PRO A 277 15.27 -12.34 23.45
C PRO A 277 16.47 -12.70 24.35
N HIS A 278 16.52 -12.16 25.58
CA HIS A 278 17.53 -12.58 26.56
C HIS A 278 17.38 -14.09 26.87
N LYS A 279 18.50 -14.83 26.87
CA LYS A 279 18.50 -16.31 26.80
C LYS A 279 17.99 -17.05 28.04
N VAL A 280 17.91 -16.41 29.23
CA VAL A 280 17.29 -16.85 30.52
C VAL A 280 18.01 -16.18 31.70
N VAL A 281 17.29 -15.88 32.79
CA VAL A 281 17.91 -15.59 34.09
C VAL A 281 18.23 -16.92 34.77
N ARG A 282 19.50 -17.29 34.87
CA ARG A 282 19.90 -18.56 35.50
C ARG A 282 19.64 -18.54 37.01
N SER A 283 19.62 -19.72 37.65
CA SER A 283 19.39 -19.87 39.10
C SER A 283 20.41 -19.15 40.01
N ASN A 284 21.50 -18.65 39.44
CA ASN A 284 22.49 -17.79 40.11
C ASN A 284 22.20 -16.28 39.95
N GLY A 285 21.09 -15.90 39.29
CA GLY A 285 20.70 -14.51 39.04
C GLY A 285 21.38 -13.85 37.84
N LYS A 286 22.25 -14.55 37.11
CA LYS A 286 22.97 -13.98 35.96
C LYS A 286 22.11 -14.01 34.70
N LYS A 287 22.03 -12.87 34.01
CA LYS A 287 21.43 -12.75 32.67
C LYS A 287 22.44 -13.17 31.62
N VAL A 288 21.97 -13.90 30.61
CA VAL A 288 22.74 -14.28 29.43
C VAL A 288 22.27 -13.40 28.27
N TYR A 289 23.23 -12.78 27.58
CA TYR A 289 22.97 -11.89 26.45
C TYR A 289 23.28 -12.61 25.14
N PRO A 290 22.54 -12.33 24.05
CA PRO A 290 22.83 -12.91 22.74
C PRO A 290 24.14 -12.35 22.16
N GLU A 291 24.88 -13.18 21.40
CA GLU A 291 26.07 -12.76 20.66
C GLU A 291 25.70 -12.11 19.32
N LEU A 292 26.66 -11.48 18.65
CA LEU A 292 26.41 -10.67 17.45
C LEU A 292 25.83 -11.50 16.30
N GLU A 293 26.22 -12.76 16.19
CA GLU A 293 25.77 -13.68 15.16
C GLU A 293 24.31 -14.15 15.31
N GLU A 294 23.71 -13.95 16.48
CA GLU A 294 22.33 -14.35 16.77
C GLU A 294 21.31 -13.24 16.41
N TYR A 295 21.78 -12.04 16.09
CA TYR A 295 20.95 -10.91 15.68
C TYR A 295 20.70 -10.94 14.19
N GLY A 296 19.42 -10.95 13.77
CA GLY A 296 18.96 -10.87 12.39
C GLY A 296 19.26 -9.52 11.70
N GLY A 297 18.44 -9.12 10.72
CA GLY A 297 18.57 -7.86 9.97
C GLY A 297 18.78 -8.09 8.48
N ILE A 298 19.89 -7.59 7.94
CA ILE A 298 20.25 -7.75 6.53
C ILE A 298 21.46 -8.65 6.43
N TYR A 299 21.23 -9.83 5.88
CA TYR A 299 22.17 -10.92 5.78
C TYR A 299 22.57 -11.11 4.33
N VAL A 300 23.88 -11.15 4.11
CA VAL A 300 24.44 -11.70 2.89
C VAL A 300 25.25 -12.91 3.29
N SER A 301 24.87 -14.08 2.80
CA SER A 301 25.42 -15.35 3.24
C SER A 301 25.89 -16.23 2.10
N HIS A 302 26.80 -17.16 2.39
CA HIS A 302 27.13 -18.29 1.51
C HIS A 302 27.36 -17.90 0.03
N GLY A 303 28.26 -16.94 -0.22
CA GLY A 303 28.63 -16.44 -1.56
C GLY A 303 27.76 -15.33 -2.12
N GLY A 304 26.66 -14.97 -1.45
CA GLY A 304 25.79 -13.88 -1.86
C GLY A 304 26.51 -12.52 -1.96
N ARG A 305 26.00 -11.62 -2.81
CA ARG A 305 26.52 -10.27 -2.99
C ARG A 305 25.38 -9.27 -3.05
N LEU A 306 25.45 -8.21 -2.25
CA LEU A 306 24.45 -7.15 -2.20
C LEU A 306 25.08 -5.80 -2.56
N THR A 307 24.45 -5.05 -3.46
CA THR A 307 24.74 -3.65 -3.72
C THR A 307 23.48 -2.80 -3.52
N VAL A 308 23.53 -1.80 -2.64
CA VAL A 308 22.42 -0.88 -2.35
C VAL A 308 22.79 0.54 -2.76
N TYR A 309 22.04 1.11 -3.70
CA TYR A 309 22.12 2.51 -4.13
C TYR A 309 21.16 3.39 -3.32
N GLY A 310 21.33 3.40 -2.00
CA GLY A 310 20.49 4.12 -1.04
C GLY A 310 20.95 3.89 0.40
N ASP A 311 20.14 4.33 1.36
CA ASP A 311 20.38 4.11 2.78
C ASP A 311 19.99 2.68 3.19
N VAL A 312 20.69 2.11 4.17
CA VAL A 312 20.33 0.84 4.81
C VAL A 312 19.87 1.11 6.23
N ILE A 313 18.65 0.69 6.57
CA ILE A 313 18.01 0.95 7.85
C ILE A 313 17.53 -0.36 8.46
N THR A 314 18.11 -0.73 9.60
CA THR A 314 17.70 -1.91 10.37
C THR A 314 17.77 -1.66 11.87
N LEU A 315 16.94 -2.39 12.63
CA LEU A 315 17.00 -2.43 14.10
C LEU A 315 17.98 -3.49 14.61
N SER A 316 18.38 -4.41 13.74
CA SER A 316 19.29 -5.51 14.04
C SER A 316 20.59 -5.32 13.23
N ASN A 317 21.24 -6.36 12.72
CA ASN A 317 22.58 -6.25 12.14
C ASN A 317 22.58 -6.04 10.61
N LEU A 318 23.63 -5.37 10.12
CA LEU A 318 24.10 -5.50 8.73
C LEU A 318 25.25 -6.51 8.72
N HIS A 319 25.04 -7.66 8.10
CA HIS A 319 25.83 -8.85 8.42
C HIS A 319 26.25 -9.63 7.17
N THR A 320 27.54 -9.98 7.08
CA THR A 320 27.97 -11.09 6.22
C THR A 320 28.28 -12.33 7.04
N ILE A 321 27.72 -13.48 6.65
CA ILE A 321 27.98 -14.79 7.26
C ILE A 321 28.44 -15.78 6.20
N LYS A 322 29.29 -16.74 6.54
CA LYS A 322 29.80 -17.73 5.58
C LYS A 322 30.16 -19.06 6.23
N LYS A 323 30.07 -20.17 5.46
CA LYS A 323 30.71 -21.45 5.80
C LYS A 323 32.10 -21.56 5.19
N PRO A 324 33.00 -22.34 5.81
CA PRO A 324 34.26 -22.71 5.16
C PRO A 324 34.01 -23.28 3.76
N ASN A 325 34.77 -22.81 2.77
CA ASN A 325 34.71 -23.17 1.34
C ASN A 325 33.55 -22.61 0.50
N ASP A 326 32.63 -21.80 1.06
CA ASP A 326 31.65 -21.08 0.23
C ASP A 326 32.33 -20.01 -0.65
N GLY A 327 31.58 -19.42 -1.59
CA GLY A 327 32.03 -18.28 -2.40
C GLY A 327 32.29 -17.00 -1.59
N ASP A 328 32.85 -15.98 -2.24
CA ASP A 328 33.08 -14.66 -1.62
C ASP A 328 31.75 -13.93 -1.39
N THR A 329 31.53 -13.51 -0.15
CA THR A 329 30.31 -12.82 0.27
C THR A 329 30.60 -11.32 0.38
N ALA A 330 29.74 -10.45 -0.19
CA ALA A 330 30.02 -9.01 -0.16
C ALA A 330 28.76 -8.13 0.00
N ILE A 331 28.90 -7.07 0.80
CA ILE A 331 27.90 -5.99 0.90
C ILE A 331 28.54 -4.69 0.41
N THR A 332 27.83 -3.94 -0.42
CA THR A 332 28.20 -2.58 -0.82
C THR A 332 27.01 -1.65 -0.63
N VAL A 333 27.16 -0.60 0.17
CA VAL A 333 26.12 0.41 0.44
C VAL A 333 26.63 1.78 0.01
N HIS A 334 25.90 2.45 -0.88
CA HIS A 334 26.26 3.78 -1.36
C HIS A 334 25.77 4.93 -0.47
N GLY A 335 24.67 4.72 0.28
CA GLY A 335 24.14 5.66 1.26
C GLY A 335 24.66 5.42 2.68
N ASP A 336 23.91 5.92 3.66
CA ASP A 336 24.22 5.78 5.08
C ASP A 336 23.67 4.46 5.65
N VAL A 337 24.26 3.96 6.73
CA VAL A 337 23.84 2.72 7.42
C VAL A 337 23.40 3.04 8.83
N PHE A 338 22.20 2.60 9.21
CA PHE A 338 21.66 2.62 10.55
C PHE A 338 21.38 1.19 10.99
N ALA A 339 22.18 0.64 11.90
CA ALA A 339 22.09 -0.76 12.31
C ALA A 339 22.41 -0.91 13.80
N ASN A 340 22.01 -2.01 14.42
CA ASN A 340 22.51 -2.39 15.74
C ASN A 340 24.03 -2.60 15.66
N SER A 341 24.47 -3.47 14.73
CA SER A 341 25.88 -3.78 14.51
C SER A 341 26.19 -3.90 13.00
N VAL A 342 27.45 -3.69 12.62
CA VAL A 342 27.97 -4.01 11.28
C VAL A 342 29.08 -5.05 11.43
N VAL A 343 28.83 -6.26 10.96
CA VAL A 343 29.62 -7.42 11.38
C VAL A 343 29.98 -8.38 10.25
N ILE A 344 31.15 -9.00 10.38
CA ILE A 344 31.61 -10.12 9.55
C ILE A 344 31.88 -11.30 10.49
N GLU A 345 31.08 -12.36 10.35
CA GLU A 345 31.15 -13.56 11.19
C GLU A 345 31.20 -14.84 10.33
N ASP A 346 31.53 -15.97 10.94
CA ASP A 346 31.22 -17.28 10.34
C ASP A 346 29.77 -17.68 10.68
N ASP A 347 29.31 -18.85 10.21
CA ASP A 347 27.95 -19.34 10.44
C ASP A 347 27.81 -20.33 11.61
N TYR A 348 28.76 -20.32 12.54
CA TYR A 348 28.80 -21.28 13.63
C TYR A 348 27.66 -21.07 14.67
N PRO A 349 27.12 -22.15 15.29
CA PRO A 349 27.39 -23.56 15.00
C PRO A 349 26.77 -23.99 13.66
N TYR A 350 27.59 -24.59 12.80
CA TYR A 350 27.11 -25.13 11.53
C TYR A 350 26.66 -26.59 11.70
N ILE A 351 25.56 -26.96 11.03
CA ILE A 351 25.19 -28.36 10.84
C ILE A 351 26.27 -29.04 9.98
N ASN A 352 26.95 -30.01 10.57
CA ASN A 352 27.92 -30.82 9.84
C ASN A 352 27.23 -31.67 8.76
N SER A 353 28.03 -32.29 7.88
CA SER A 353 27.54 -33.17 6.81
C SER A 353 26.70 -34.36 7.27
N ALA A 354 26.67 -34.66 8.58
CA ALA A 354 25.84 -35.71 9.19
C ALA A 354 24.50 -35.18 9.77
N GLY A 355 24.15 -33.91 9.53
CA GLY A 355 22.89 -33.34 10.01
C GLY A 355 22.87 -33.04 11.51
N LYS A 356 24.04 -33.02 12.17
CA LYS A 356 24.17 -32.69 13.60
C LYS A 356 24.83 -31.32 13.75
N TYR A 357 24.36 -30.53 14.72
CA TYR A 357 25.05 -29.33 15.15
C TYR A 357 26.48 -29.69 15.57
N ASN A 358 27.47 -29.10 14.91
CA ASN A 358 28.85 -29.20 15.35
C ASN A 358 29.07 -28.17 16.47
N THR A 359 29.45 -28.65 17.65
CA THR A 359 29.76 -27.81 18.82
C THR A 359 31.27 -27.65 19.03
N GLU A 360 32.10 -28.10 18.07
CA GLU A 360 33.55 -27.92 18.10
C GLU A 360 33.98 -26.89 17.03
N ARG A 361 34.48 -25.73 17.47
CA ARG A 361 34.98 -24.64 16.60
C ARG A 361 36.50 -24.59 16.66
N PHE A 362 37.18 -24.95 15.56
CA PHE A 362 38.64 -24.88 15.47
C PHE A 362 39.10 -23.60 14.75
N LEU A 363 40.07 -22.88 15.32
CA LEU A 363 40.67 -21.67 14.70
C LEU A 363 41.33 -21.92 13.33
N LYS A 364 41.53 -23.17 12.93
CA LYS A 364 42.07 -23.54 11.61
C LYS A 364 41.02 -23.47 10.49
N ASP A 365 39.73 -23.50 10.84
CA ASP A 365 38.62 -23.57 9.88
C ASP A 365 38.07 -22.16 9.57
N ARG A 366 38.94 -21.15 9.53
CA ARG A 366 38.57 -19.74 9.33
C ARG A 366 37.92 -19.52 7.96
N VAL A 367 36.94 -18.63 7.93
CA VAL A 367 36.29 -18.18 6.71
C VAL A 367 37.05 -17.02 6.09
N GLU A 368 37.13 -17.00 4.76
CA GLU A 368 37.85 -15.97 3.99
C GLU A 368 36.92 -15.35 2.93
N GLY A 369 37.27 -14.16 2.43
CA GLY A 369 36.62 -13.55 1.27
C GLY A 369 35.33 -12.78 1.55
N GLN A 370 35.03 -12.48 2.82
CA GLN A 370 33.91 -11.62 3.19
C GLN A 370 34.29 -10.13 3.15
N LYS A 371 33.41 -9.28 2.61
CA LYS A 371 33.64 -7.83 2.56
C LYS A 371 32.38 -7.00 2.80
N ILE A 372 32.53 -5.86 3.48
CA ILE A 372 31.49 -4.83 3.63
C ILE A 372 32.08 -3.47 3.24
N ASN A 373 31.53 -2.83 2.21
CA ASN A 373 31.91 -1.51 1.76
C ASN A 373 30.75 -0.53 1.95
N ILE A 374 30.95 0.54 2.69
CA ILE A 374 29.95 1.58 2.96
C ILE A 374 30.53 2.92 2.53
N TYR A 375 29.91 3.57 1.55
CA TYR A 375 30.34 4.87 1.05
C TYR A 375 29.78 6.04 1.88
N GLY A 376 28.67 5.82 2.58
CA GLY A 376 28.07 6.80 3.50
C GLY A 376 28.60 6.72 4.93
N ASP A 377 27.84 7.33 5.82
CA ASP A 377 28.11 7.35 7.26
C ASP A 377 27.46 6.13 7.94
N VAL A 378 28.00 5.71 9.08
CA VAL A 378 27.54 4.51 9.82
C VAL A 378 27.13 4.91 11.23
N TYR A 379 25.91 4.53 11.60
CA TYR A 379 25.28 4.78 12.90
C TYR A 379 24.95 3.46 13.57
N ILE A 380 25.55 3.19 14.73
CA ILE A 380 25.47 1.90 15.44
C ILE A 380 25.07 2.05 16.90
N ASP A 381 24.33 1.08 17.42
CA ASP A 381 23.98 0.96 18.85
C ASP A 381 24.95 0.06 19.61
N ASN A 382 25.48 -0.95 18.92
CA ASN A 382 26.42 -1.95 19.40
C ASN A 382 27.70 -1.84 18.55
N ASP A 383 28.30 -2.94 18.13
CA ASP A 383 29.66 -2.91 17.57
C ASP A 383 29.76 -2.85 16.03
N ILE A 384 30.90 -2.35 15.55
CA ILE A 384 31.44 -2.75 14.24
C ILE A 384 32.52 -3.80 14.51
N ALA A 385 32.28 -5.04 14.12
CA ALA A 385 33.14 -6.15 14.49
C ALA A 385 33.54 -7.05 13.31
N ILE A 386 34.72 -7.66 13.44
CA ILE A 386 35.12 -8.81 12.64
C ILE A 386 35.53 -9.93 13.59
N ASP A 387 34.84 -11.05 13.48
CA ASP A 387 35.03 -12.22 14.34
C ASP A 387 36.44 -12.82 14.26
N ARG A 388 36.83 -13.53 15.33
CA ARG A 388 38.09 -14.27 15.42
C ARG A 388 38.19 -15.44 14.44
N TYR A 389 37.06 -15.93 13.91
CA TYR A 389 37.03 -17.02 12.94
C TYR A 389 37.01 -16.55 11.49
N VAL A 390 37.19 -15.25 11.27
CA VAL A 390 37.40 -14.67 9.94
C VAL A 390 38.90 -14.51 9.67
N LYS A 391 39.30 -14.70 8.43
CA LYS A 391 40.65 -14.41 7.94
C LYS A 391 40.60 -13.45 6.77
N GLY A 392 41.27 -12.31 6.94
CA GLY A 392 41.35 -11.25 5.95
C GLY A 392 42.52 -11.44 4.98
N ASN A 393 42.53 -10.59 3.95
CA ASN A 393 43.55 -10.61 2.88
C ASN A 393 44.86 -9.87 3.28
N GLY A 394 44.93 -9.25 4.46
CA GLY A 394 46.11 -8.52 4.97
C GLY A 394 46.53 -7.26 4.19
N ASN A 395 46.17 -7.16 2.91
CA ASN A 395 46.46 -6.06 2.00
C ASN A 395 45.23 -5.19 1.70
N GLU A 396 44.04 -5.68 2.02
CA GLU A 396 42.76 -5.04 1.75
C GLU A 396 41.92 -5.05 3.02
N ALA A 397 41.16 -3.97 3.24
CA ALA A 397 40.22 -3.91 4.34
C ALA A 397 38.98 -4.77 4.04
N ASP A 398 38.54 -5.55 5.03
CA ASP A 398 37.35 -6.39 4.95
C ASP A 398 36.10 -5.53 5.20
N ILE A 399 36.17 -4.58 6.14
CA ILE A 399 35.16 -3.53 6.30
C ILE A 399 35.76 -2.18 5.89
N THR A 400 35.19 -1.53 4.88
CA THR A 400 35.59 -0.19 4.44
C THR A 400 34.44 0.79 4.61
N ILE A 401 34.63 1.83 5.42
CA ILE A 401 33.67 2.93 5.61
C ILE A 401 34.30 4.21 5.09
N THR A 402 33.77 4.76 4.01
CA THR A 402 34.30 6.01 3.42
C THR A 402 33.82 7.24 4.19
N GLY A 403 32.65 7.16 4.83
CA GLY A 403 32.08 8.23 5.64
C GLY A 403 32.59 8.26 7.08
N SER A 404 31.78 8.87 7.95
CA SER A 404 32.03 8.94 9.39
C SER A 404 31.32 7.82 10.15
N VAL A 405 31.83 7.45 11.32
CA VAL A 405 31.21 6.48 12.23
C VAL A 405 30.71 7.18 13.49
N PHE A 406 29.48 6.88 13.88
CA PHE A 406 28.83 7.36 15.10
C PHE A 406 28.26 6.17 15.89
N GLY A 407 28.91 5.82 16.99
CA GLY A 407 28.45 4.80 17.93
C GLY A 407 27.87 5.43 19.18
N ILE A 408 26.65 5.04 19.55
CA ILE A 408 25.98 5.51 20.77
C ILE A 408 26.06 4.49 21.90
N THR A 409 25.79 4.92 23.14
CA THR A 409 25.55 4.00 24.26
C THR A 409 24.27 4.43 24.98
N ASN A 410 23.40 3.44 25.21
CA ASN A 410 22.05 3.66 25.72
C ASN A 410 21.96 3.58 27.25
N PHE A 411 23.05 3.19 27.92
CA PHE A 411 23.09 2.99 29.36
C PHE A 411 24.40 3.49 29.98
N ASP A 412 24.37 3.66 31.29
CA ASP A 412 25.58 3.81 32.08
C ASP A 412 26.29 2.45 32.15
N ILE A 413 27.40 2.34 31.41
CA ILE A 413 28.29 1.16 31.42
C ILE A 413 28.86 0.85 32.81
N HIS A 414 28.70 1.76 33.78
CA HIS A 414 29.11 1.59 35.17
C HIS A 414 27.99 1.07 36.10
N SER A 415 26.83 0.69 35.54
CA SER A 415 25.81 -0.03 36.30
C SER A 415 26.32 -1.42 36.73
N SER A 416 25.69 -2.04 37.73
CA SER A 416 26.13 -3.35 38.25
C SER A 416 25.89 -4.54 37.31
N ASP A 417 25.14 -4.34 36.22
CA ASP A 417 24.76 -5.35 35.21
C ASP A 417 24.58 -4.63 33.86
N PRO A 418 25.66 -4.13 33.23
CA PRO A 418 25.57 -3.40 31.98
C PRO A 418 25.18 -4.36 30.84
N ASP A 419 24.18 -3.99 30.04
CA ASP A 419 23.81 -4.73 28.83
C ASP A 419 24.93 -4.52 27.77
N PRO A 420 25.73 -5.56 27.44
CA PRO A 420 26.83 -5.44 26.49
C PRO A 420 26.34 -5.05 25.09
N ASN A 421 25.11 -5.42 24.72
CA ASN A 421 24.56 -5.18 23.40
C ASN A 421 23.95 -3.77 23.24
N LYS A 422 24.26 -2.87 24.16
CA LYS A 422 23.80 -1.47 24.19
C LYS A 422 24.97 -0.48 24.30
N SER A 423 26.17 -0.95 24.03
CA SER A 423 27.41 -0.21 24.14
C SER A 423 28.23 -0.39 22.86
N SER A 424 28.40 0.68 22.09
CA SER A 424 29.12 0.60 20.83
C SER A 424 30.64 0.62 20.95
N GLY A 425 31.31 -0.18 20.14
CA GLY A 425 32.75 -0.16 19.91
C GLY A 425 33.13 -0.62 18.50
N ILE A 426 34.43 -0.67 18.22
CA ILE A 426 34.98 -1.13 16.94
C ILE A 426 36.13 -2.09 17.20
N TYR A 427 36.05 -3.33 16.72
CA TYR A 427 37.14 -4.28 16.88
C TYR A 427 37.29 -5.28 15.73
N ALA A 428 38.50 -5.79 15.56
CA ALA A 428 38.79 -6.84 14.59
C ALA A 428 39.68 -7.93 15.21
N MET A 429 39.13 -9.14 15.37
CA MET A 429 39.80 -10.27 16.03
C MET A 429 40.38 -11.30 15.06
N GLY A 430 39.81 -11.40 13.86
CA GLY A 430 40.26 -12.34 12.83
C GLY A 430 41.71 -12.16 12.37
N GLU A 431 42.29 -13.21 11.80
CA GLU A 431 43.66 -13.17 11.30
C GLU A 431 43.77 -12.26 10.08
N ASN A 432 44.74 -11.34 10.06
CA ASN A 432 44.96 -10.42 8.93
C ASN A 432 43.72 -9.64 8.49
N THR A 433 42.73 -9.48 9.39
CA THR A 433 41.53 -8.70 9.12
C THR A 433 41.76 -7.22 9.36
N GLN A 434 41.00 -6.39 8.67
CA GLN A 434 41.14 -4.94 8.77
C GLN A 434 39.82 -4.19 8.54
N ILE A 435 39.60 -3.19 9.40
CA ILE A 435 38.52 -2.19 9.28
C ILE A 435 39.16 -0.85 8.92
N SER A 436 38.67 -0.18 7.87
CA SER A 436 39.17 1.11 7.41
C SER A 436 38.08 2.17 7.45
N ILE A 437 38.35 3.32 8.09
CA ILE A 437 37.41 4.43 8.21
C ILE A 437 38.02 5.71 7.62
N GLY A 438 37.31 6.34 6.69
CA GLY A 438 37.81 7.45 5.87
C GLY A 438 37.70 8.84 6.51
N LYS A 439 36.68 9.06 7.35
CA LYS A 439 36.41 10.37 7.99
C LYS A 439 36.45 10.29 9.52
N ASN A 440 35.48 10.91 10.19
CA ASN A 440 35.46 11.05 11.64
C ASN A 440 35.01 9.74 12.32
N VAL A 441 35.45 9.52 13.55
CA VAL A 441 34.99 8.40 14.38
C VAL A 441 34.58 8.91 15.75
N PHE A 442 33.32 8.76 16.10
CA PHE A 442 32.78 9.16 17.39
C PHE A 442 32.10 7.96 18.04
N ILE A 443 32.79 7.31 18.97
CA ILE A 443 32.29 6.16 19.73
C ILE A 443 32.04 6.61 21.16
N HIS A 444 30.80 6.45 21.64
CA HIS A 444 30.42 6.80 23.02
C HIS A 444 30.52 5.61 23.98
N GLY A 445 30.52 4.37 23.46
CA GLY A 445 30.55 3.15 24.25
C GLY A 445 31.92 2.47 24.31
N ASN A 446 31.90 1.26 24.85
CA ASN A 446 33.03 0.33 24.84
C ASN A 446 32.61 -1.00 24.21
N ALA A 447 33.52 -1.66 23.49
CA ALA A 447 33.26 -2.97 22.91
C ALA A 447 33.22 -4.05 23.99
N PHE A 448 32.29 -4.99 23.88
CA PHE A 448 32.21 -6.18 24.72
C PHE A 448 32.39 -7.44 23.86
N ILE A 449 33.03 -8.44 24.44
CA ILE A 449 33.24 -9.73 23.77
C ILE A 449 32.82 -10.88 24.68
N SER A 450 32.27 -11.92 24.06
CA SER A 450 31.96 -13.19 24.72
C SER A 450 32.72 -14.34 24.07
N PHE A 451 32.93 -15.41 24.84
CA PHE A 451 33.66 -16.60 24.40
C PHE A 451 32.92 -17.89 24.69
N ASP A 452 31.71 -17.78 25.23
CA ASP A 452 30.95 -18.85 25.83
C ASP A 452 29.45 -18.68 25.59
N GLU A 453 29.09 -18.37 24.34
CA GLU A 453 27.71 -18.26 23.87
C GLU A 453 26.90 -17.19 24.62
N GLY A 454 27.60 -16.11 25.01
CA GLY A 454 27.03 -14.99 25.75
C GLY A 454 26.86 -15.19 27.26
N GLU A 455 27.40 -16.28 27.83
CA GLU A 455 27.34 -16.53 29.28
C GLU A 455 28.18 -15.53 30.09
N ASN A 456 29.35 -15.14 29.57
CA ASN A 456 30.22 -14.13 30.12
C ASN A 456 30.58 -13.12 29.01
N PHE A 457 30.30 -11.84 29.26
CA PHE A 457 30.80 -10.73 28.45
C PHE A 457 31.85 -9.97 29.26
N SER A 458 32.94 -9.61 28.58
CA SER A 458 34.01 -8.79 29.16
C SER A 458 34.26 -7.57 28.29
N ALA A 459 34.36 -6.42 28.94
CA ALA A 459 34.67 -5.16 28.28
C ALA A 459 36.10 -5.16 27.74
N LEU A 460 36.28 -4.81 26.48
CA LEU A 460 37.59 -4.55 25.92
C LEU A 460 38.21 -3.30 26.54
N TYR A 461 39.53 -3.31 26.72
CA TYR A 461 40.22 -2.09 27.17
C TYR A 461 40.36 -1.05 26.05
N GLU A 462 40.18 -1.46 24.80
CA GLU A 462 40.17 -0.61 23.62
C GLU A 462 38.72 -0.46 23.15
N SER A 463 38.23 0.77 23.03
CA SER A 463 36.92 1.04 22.41
C SER A 463 36.98 0.93 20.89
N VAL A 464 38.17 1.20 20.33
CA VAL A 464 38.47 1.06 18.91
C VAL A 464 39.82 0.36 18.83
N GLY A 465 39.88 -0.89 18.35
CA GLY A 465 41.14 -1.61 18.40
C GLY A 465 41.15 -3.02 17.86
N ALA A 466 42.14 -3.77 18.33
CA ALA A 466 42.46 -5.11 17.85
C ALA A 466 42.83 -5.94 19.07
N PRO A 467 41.84 -6.41 19.84
CA PRO A 467 42.12 -7.13 21.06
C PRO A 467 42.97 -8.37 20.76
N TYR A 468 43.75 -8.80 21.74
CA TYR A 468 44.56 -10.00 21.59
C TYR A 468 43.67 -11.19 21.21
N GLU A 469 44.05 -11.93 20.16
CA GLU A 469 43.22 -12.98 19.56
C GLU A 469 42.81 -14.07 20.56
N GLU A 470 43.67 -14.35 21.55
CA GLU A 470 43.42 -15.27 22.65
C GLU A 470 43.20 -14.53 23.98
N VAL A 471 42.58 -13.34 23.96
CA VAL A 471 42.30 -12.57 25.20
C VAL A 471 41.47 -13.38 26.20
N ASN A 472 40.68 -14.36 25.73
CA ASN A 472 39.97 -15.34 26.56
C ASN A 472 40.88 -16.23 27.44
N SER A 473 42.16 -16.37 27.09
CA SER A 473 43.14 -17.14 27.87
C SER A 473 43.61 -16.41 29.14
N ILE A 474 43.26 -15.13 29.28
CA ILE A 474 43.59 -14.31 30.44
C ILE A 474 42.48 -14.50 31.48
N ASP A 475 42.81 -15.02 32.66
CA ASP A 475 41.82 -15.27 33.73
C ASP A 475 40.98 -14.02 34.07
N ALA A 476 41.57 -12.83 33.96
CA ALA A 476 40.90 -11.54 34.17
C ALA A 476 39.96 -11.12 33.02
N TYR A 477 39.85 -11.89 31.95
CA TYR A 477 38.85 -11.73 30.88
C TYR A 477 37.89 -12.92 30.81
N ALA A 478 38.21 -14.02 31.49
CA ALA A 478 37.35 -15.21 31.53
C ALA A 478 36.19 -15.07 32.53
N PHE A 479 36.27 -14.15 33.50
CA PHE A 479 35.35 -14.10 34.64
C PHE A 479 34.82 -12.71 35.08
N PRO A 480 35.51 -11.56 34.87
CA PRO A 480 34.98 -10.26 35.26
C PRO A 480 34.42 -9.44 34.08
N PRO A 481 33.42 -8.56 34.34
CA PRO A 481 32.83 -7.69 33.32
C PRO A 481 33.67 -6.45 33.00
N ASP A 482 34.61 -6.07 33.87
CA ASP A 482 35.45 -4.88 33.72
C ASP A 482 36.62 -5.11 32.77
N SER A 483 37.06 -4.04 32.10
CA SER A 483 38.25 -4.07 31.25
C SER A 483 39.54 -4.19 32.05
N ASP A 484 40.46 -5.07 31.66
CA ASP A 484 41.78 -5.18 32.30
C ASP A 484 42.91 -4.70 31.37
N PRO A 485 43.68 -3.65 31.73
CA PRO A 485 44.82 -3.17 30.94
C PRO A 485 46.01 -4.14 30.88
N ILE A 486 46.00 -5.23 31.65
CA ILE A 486 47.13 -6.17 31.77
C ILE A 486 47.54 -6.71 30.40
N TYR A 487 46.62 -7.01 29.50
CA TYR A 487 46.99 -7.58 28.20
C TYR A 487 47.72 -6.58 27.29
N LEU A 488 47.37 -5.28 27.35
CA LEU A 488 48.13 -4.24 26.66
C LEU A 488 49.58 -4.12 27.18
N LYS A 489 49.85 -4.59 28.40
CA LYS A 489 51.19 -4.59 29.01
C LYS A 489 51.94 -5.89 28.72
N LEU A 490 51.31 -7.03 28.97
CA LEU A 490 51.93 -8.36 28.86
C LEU A 490 52.06 -8.84 27.42
N PHE A 491 51.08 -8.50 26.58
CA PHE A 491 50.95 -8.99 25.21
C PHE A 491 51.01 -7.87 24.18
N LYS A 492 51.60 -6.72 24.52
CA LYS A 492 51.77 -5.55 23.63
C LYS A 492 52.30 -5.93 22.24
N ASN A 493 53.31 -6.78 22.21
CA ASN A 493 53.97 -7.18 20.97
C ASN A 493 53.15 -8.19 20.14
N SER A 494 52.12 -8.77 20.74
CA SER A 494 51.19 -9.71 20.10
C SER A 494 49.92 -9.01 19.61
N ILE A 495 49.69 -7.75 20.00
CA ILE A 495 48.56 -6.95 19.53
C ILE A 495 48.90 -6.38 18.14
N ASN A 496 48.05 -6.70 17.16
CA ASN A 496 48.20 -6.18 15.82
C ASN A 496 47.49 -4.84 15.68
N THR A 497 48.21 -3.75 15.91
CA THR A 497 47.68 -2.37 15.84
C THR A 497 47.31 -1.93 14.41
N ASN A 498 47.57 -2.76 13.39
CA ASN A 498 47.29 -2.45 11.98
C ASN A 498 45.89 -2.88 11.53
N ARG A 499 45.08 -3.48 12.42
CA ARG A 499 43.73 -3.95 12.05
C ARG A 499 42.70 -2.83 11.94
N ILE A 500 42.89 -1.70 12.60
CA ILE A 500 42.03 -0.52 12.42
C ILE A 500 42.81 0.56 11.67
N ARG A 501 42.29 1.04 10.54
CA ARG A 501 42.87 2.15 9.76
C ARG A 501 42.02 3.41 9.89
N LEU A 502 42.65 4.49 10.33
CA LEU A 502 42.05 5.82 10.44
C LEU A 502 42.85 6.83 9.60
N ASN A 503 42.21 7.90 9.14
CA ASN A 503 42.89 8.99 8.46
C ASN A 503 43.27 10.11 9.44
N LEU A 504 44.45 9.99 10.04
CA LEU A 504 44.93 10.81 11.17
C LEU A 504 45.74 12.04 10.75
N LYS A 505 45.86 12.33 9.44
CA LYS A 505 46.66 13.47 8.95
C LYS A 505 46.04 14.80 9.38
N GLU A 506 46.85 15.76 9.85
CA GLU A 506 46.37 17.10 10.24
C GLU A 506 45.64 17.82 9.09
N SER A 507 46.08 17.62 7.85
CA SER A 507 45.44 18.17 6.65
C SER A 507 44.08 17.56 6.31
N ALA A 508 43.76 16.38 6.85
CA ALA A 508 42.50 15.69 6.57
C ALA A 508 41.28 16.35 7.26
N GLY A 509 41.49 17.13 8.32
CA GLY A 509 40.40 17.81 9.02
C GLY A 509 39.54 16.91 9.92
N ASN A 510 39.84 15.61 10.00
CA ASN A 510 39.02 14.62 10.69
C ASN A 510 39.18 14.67 12.22
N TYR A 511 38.11 14.29 12.93
CA TYR A 511 38.01 14.24 14.39
C TYR A 511 37.71 12.83 14.89
N PHE A 512 38.26 12.49 16.05
CA PHE A 512 38.12 11.16 16.64
C PHE A 512 37.74 11.27 18.12
N TYR A 513 36.94 10.33 18.62
CA TYR A 513 36.59 10.23 20.03
C TYR A 513 36.25 8.78 20.38
N ALA A 514 36.73 8.34 21.55
CA ALA A 514 36.30 7.13 22.22
C ALA A 514 36.52 7.26 23.75
N PRO A 515 35.72 6.61 24.61
CA PRO A 515 35.90 6.70 26.06
C PRO A 515 37.17 5.97 26.54
N TYR A 516 37.57 4.86 25.91
CA TYR A 516 38.78 4.10 26.26
C TYR A 516 39.87 4.24 25.19
N MET A 517 40.82 3.31 25.15
CA MET A 517 41.97 3.42 24.25
C MET A 517 41.55 3.21 22.79
N ILE A 518 42.31 3.85 21.90
CA ILE A 518 42.20 3.65 20.46
C ILE A 518 43.51 3.06 19.95
N SER A 519 43.46 1.89 19.35
CA SER A 519 44.59 1.25 18.68
C SER A 519 44.33 1.21 17.19
N ALA A 520 45.09 2.01 16.46
CA ALA A 520 44.86 2.21 15.05
C ALA A 520 46.14 2.61 14.33
N MET A 521 46.14 2.36 13.02
CA MET A 521 47.16 2.80 12.09
C MET A 521 46.64 3.95 11.24
N ASN A 522 47.47 4.97 11.04
CA ASN A 522 47.18 5.99 10.05
C ASN A 522 47.32 5.38 8.65
N ALA A 523 46.48 5.78 7.69
CA ALA A 523 46.50 5.22 6.34
C ALA A 523 47.86 5.32 5.60
N SER A 524 48.75 6.24 6.02
CA SER A 524 50.09 6.40 5.43
C SER A 524 51.22 5.69 6.19
N ASP A 525 50.93 5.13 7.35
CA ASP A 525 51.95 4.62 8.26
C ASP A 525 52.11 3.10 8.07
N THR A 526 53.27 2.58 8.46
CA THR A 526 53.58 1.14 8.38
C THR A 526 53.37 0.40 9.70
N GLU A 527 53.17 1.14 10.79
CA GLU A 527 52.94 0.62 12.14
C GLU A 527 51.81 1.42 12.82
N GLY A 528 50.88 0.70 13.44
CA GLY A 528 49.81 1.29 14.22
C GLY A 528 50.27 1.72 15.62
N LYS A 529 49.57 2.70 16.17
CA LYS A 529 49.85 3.28 17.48
C LYS A 529 48.65 3.16 18.39
N VAL A 530 48.90 3.32 19.68
CA VAL A 530 47.87 3.42 20.69
C VAL A 530 47.73 4.89 21.10
N TYR A 531 46.50 5.37 21.06
CA TYR A 531 46.10 6.72 21.42
C TYR A 531 45.19 6.69 22.65
N ARG A 532 45.23 7.78 23.44
CA ARG A 532 44.22 8.03 24.48
C ARG A 532 42.93 8.49 23.80
N GLY A 533 41.81 7.82 24.08
CA GLY A 533 40.49 8.32 23.72
C GLY A 533 40.03 9.46 24.65
N ASN A 534 39.91 9.19 25.95
CA ASN A 534 39.57 10.17 27.00
C ASN A 534 40.81 10.47 27.89
N PRO A 535 40.97 11.67 28.51
CA PRO A 535 42.07 11.94 29.41
C PRO A 535 41.73 11.40 30.81
N ASP A 536 41.80 10.08 30.99
CA ASP A 536 41.91 9.53 32.35
C ASP A 536 43.35 9.77 32.85
N PRO A 537 43.55 10.60 33.90
CA PRO A 537 44.87 10.90 34.44
C PRO A 537 45.51 9.70 35.16
N SER A 538 44.78 8.63 35.46
CA SER A 538 45.32 7.45 36.16
C SER A 538 46.26 6.58 35.30
N LEU A 539 46.37 6.86 33.99
CA LEU A 539 47.16 6.09 33.03
C LEU A 539 48.51 6.73 32.64
N GLU A 540 49.06 7.62 33.47
CA GLU A 540 50.33 8.35 33.25
C GLU A 540 51.54 7.47 32.88
N ASN A 541 51.54 6.18 33.23
CA ASN A 541 52.66 5.26 32.93
C ASN A 541 52.69 4.72 31.49
N TYR A 542 51.63 4.92 30.72
CA TYR A 542 51.63 4.75 29.26
C TYR A 542 51.62 6.18 28.72
N SER A 543 52.58 6.58 27.87
CA SER A 543 52.57 7.89 27.19
C SER A 543 52.02 7.75 25.76
N PRO A 544 50.74 7.38 25.56
CA PRO A 544 50.17 7.30 24.23
C PRO A 544 50.06 8.70 23.63
N GLU A 545 50.09 8.75 22.30
CA GLU A 545 49.91 10.00 21.58
C GLU A 545 48.49 10.53 21.81
N LYS A 546 48.34 11.85 21.83
CA LYS A 546 47.01 12.48 21.84
C LYS A 546 46.40 12.33 20.45
N ILE A 547 45.16 11.85 20.38
CA ILE A 547 44.40 11.85 19.12
C ILE A 547 43.77 13.23 18.90
N ARG A 548 43.49 13.57 17.64
CA ARG A 548 42.86 14.84 17.27
C ARG A 548 41.37 14.83 17.62
N ASN A 549 41.01 15.61 18.64
CA ASN A 549 39.62 15.86 19.04
C ASN A 549 39.17 17.24 18.56
N HIS A 550 37.87 17.47 18.40
CA HIS A 550 37.34 18.81 18.16
C HIS A 550 37.38 19.59 19.49
N SER A 551 37.65 20.89 19.46
CA SER A 551 37.74 21.73 20.68
C SER A 551 36.43 21.85 21.48
N LEU A 552 35.34 21.28 20.97
CA LEU A 552 34.03 21.19 21.62
C LEU A 552 33.78 19.80 22.21
N PHE A 553 34.81 18.95 22.22
CA PHE A 553 34.79 17.57 22.72
C PHE A 553 35.96 17.32 23.66
N ASP A 554 36.60 18.39 24.14
CA ASP A 554 37.59 18.33 25.21
C ASP A 554 36.91 18.11 26.59
N ASP A 555 35.59 18.36 26.66
CA ASP A 555 34.74 18.08 27.83
C ASP A 555 33.83 16.86 27.56
N PRO A 556 33.91 15.80 28.40
CA PRO A 556 33.01 14.65 28.34
C PRO A 556 31.50 15.02 28.34
N GLU A 557 31.12 16.13 28.96
CA GLU A 557 29.72 16.58 29.01
C GLU A 557 29.22 17.10 27.65
N GLU A 558 30.09 17.70 26.83
CA GLU A 558 29.73 18.17 25.47
C GLU A 558 29.48 17.01 24.51
N LEU A 559 30.23 15.90 24.65
CA LEU A 559 30.00 14.66 23.92
C LEU A 559 28.70 13.99 24.34
N LYS A 560 28.44 13.91 25.65
CA LYS A 560 27.16 13.41 26.17
C LYS A 560 25.97 14.25 25.64
N ASN A 561 26.18 15.55 25.46
CA ASN A 561 25.20 16.44 24.82
C ASN A 561 25.00 16.09 23.33
N LEU A 562 26.07 15.90 22.56
CA LEU A 562 25.99 15.50 21.15
C LEU A 562 25.23 14.18 20.96
N PHE A 563 25.55 13.16 21.75
CA PHE A 563 24.97 11.84 21.57
C PHE A 563 23.52 11.76 22.05
N ASN A 564 23.24 12.24 23.27
CA ASN A 564 21.98 11.90 23.95
C ASN A 564 21.10 13.12 24.22
N ARG A 565 21.65 14.26 24.65
CA ARG A 565 20.82 15.39 25.17
C ARG A 565 20.46 16.45 24.13
N GLY A 566 21.14 16.48 22.99
CA GLY A 566 21.15 17.61 22.06
C GLY A 566 21.80 18.85 22.70
N LYS A 567 21.40 20.04 22.25
CA LYS A 567 21.88 21.36 22.71
C LYS A 567 23.32 21.70 22.30
N VAL A 568 23.80 21.07 21.23
CA VAL A 568 25.03 21.48 20.55
C VAL A 568 24.69 22.58 19.55
N ASP A 569 25.57 23.58 19.43
CA ASP A 569 25.41 24.65 18.45
C ASP A 569 25.36 24.08 17.01
N GLU A 570 24.33 24.46 16.25
CA GLU A 570 24.14 24.01 14.87
C GLU A 570 25.30 24.39 13.95
N SER A 571 25.97 25.51 14.25
CA SER A 571 27.13 25.95 13.47
C SER A 571 28.29 24.96 13.61
N ALA A 572 28.50 24.41 14.82
CA ALA A 572 29.51 23.41 15.10
C ALA A 572 29.20 22.05 14.47
N LEU A 573 27.94 21.60 14.54
CA LEU A 573 27.51 20.33 13.94
C LEU A 573 27.84 20.26 12.45
N GLY A 574 27.59 21.35 11.71
CA GLY A 574 27.88 21.42 10.27
C GLY A 574 29.38 21.41 9.93
N VAL A 575 30.26 21.77 10.87
CA VAL A 575 31.73 21.69 10.71
C VAL A 575 32.21 20.27 10.96
N ILE A 576 31.63 19.57 11.94
CA ILE A 576 31.99 18.18 12.27
C ILE A 576 31.61 17.25 11.14
N ASN A 577 30.38 17.34 10.67
CA ASN A 577 29.90 16.56 9.53
C ASN A 577 29.08 17.42 8.59
N SER A 578 29.63 17.70 7.41
CA SER A 578 28.99 18.56 6.42
C SER A 578 27.63 18.02 5.94
N LYS A 579 27.44 16.68 5.95
CA LYS A 579 26.17 16.03 5.59
C LYS A 579 25.03 16.45 6.50
N TRP A 580 25.31 16.83 7.75
CA TRP A 580 24.25 17.26 8.66
C TRP A 580 23.59 18.60 8.27
N ASN A 581 24.14 19.31 7.28
CA ASN A 581 23.48 20.47 6.67
C ASN A 581 22.38 20.09 5.67
N GLU A 582 22.31 18.82 5.26
CA GLU A 582 21.31 18.34 4.31
C GLU A 582 19.91 18.29 4.94
N LYS A 583 18.90 18.37 4.06
CA LYS A 583 17.50 18.24 4.43
C LYS A 583 17.17 16.77 4.67
N ILE A 584 16.27 16.49 5.60
CA ILE A 584 15.90 15.11 5.95
C ILE A 584 15.16 14.41 4.80
N PHE A 585 14.39 15.16 4.01
CA PHE A 585 13.78 14.71 2.76
C PHE A 585 13.53 15.93 1.85
N ALA A 586 13.32 15.68 0.56
CA ALA A 586 13.02 16.71 -0.43
C ALA A 586 11.76 17.50 -0.02
N GLY A 587 11.83 18.84 -0.03
CA GLY A 587 10.72 19.70 0.41
C GLY A 587 10.69 20.02 1.91
N SER A 588 11.46 19.31 2.76
CA SER A 588 11.54 19.64 4.20
C SER A 588 12.14 21.03 4.47
N SER A 589 11.67 21.70 5.51
CA SER A 589 12.33 22.88 6.12
C SER A 589 13.35 22.50 7.20
N TYR A 590 13.38 21.21 7.60
CA TYR A 590 14.26 20.68 8.63
C TYR A 590 15.51 20.06 8.02
N THR A 591 16.66 20.41 8.60
CA THR A 591 17.97 19.82 8.30
C THR A 591 18.36 18.83 9.39
N ILE A 592 19.23 17.87 9.08
CA ILE A 592 19.68 16.84 10.04
C ILE A 592 20.26 17.48 11.32
N LYS A 593 21.07 18.54 11.19
CA LYS A 593 21.64 19.24 12.35
C LYS A 593 20.60 19.87 13.28
N LYS A 594 19.41 20.23 12.77
CA LYS A 594 18.31 20.76 13.60
C LYS A 594 17.68 19.67 14.44
N ILE A 595 17.59 18.45 13.90
CA ILE A 595 17.16 17.28 14.67
C ILE A 595 18.17 16.99 15.79
N ILE A 596 19.45 16.95 15.44
CA ILE A 596 20.52 16.63 16.39
C ILE A 596 20.63 17.71 17.47
N SER A 597 20.56 18.99 17.12
CA SER A 597 20.63 20.10 18.08
C SER A 597 19.38 20.15 18.97
N ASN A 598 18.19 20.12 18.38
CA ASN A 598 16.92 20.19 19.09
C ASN A 598 15.74 19.65 18.26
N GLY A 599 15.52 18.33 18.31
CA GLY A 599 14.43 17.64 17.60
C GLY A 599 13.02 17.88 18.12
N LEU A 600 12.81 18.79 19.08
CA LEU A 600 11.52 19.07 19.73
C LEU A 600 10.36 19.23 18.75
N GLU A 601 10.51 20.12 17.76
CA GLU A 601 9.43 20.44 16.81
C GLU A 601 9.04 19.25 15.93
N PHE A 602 10.02 18.38 15.62
CA PHE A 602 9.80 17.19 14.82
C PHE A 602 9.10 16.10 15.64
N LEU A 603 9.45 15.96 16.92
CA LEU A 603 8.92 14.90 17.79
C LEU A 603 7.54 15.20 18.40
N LYS A 604 7.21 16.48 18.68
CA LYS A 604 5.98 16.88 19.39
C LYS A 604 4.74 17.09 18.52
N GLY A 605 4.90 17.45 17.24
CA GLY A 605 3.75 17.63 16.36
C GLY A 605 2.72 18.72 16.74
N GLU A 606 3.05 19.66 17.63
CA GLU A 606 2.08 20.53 18.34
C GLU A 606 1.32 21.61 17.53
N ASP A 607 1.22 21.56 16.19
CA ASP A 607 0.42 22.56 15.43
C ASP A 607 -0.87 22.01 14.82
N ARG A 608 -1.98 22.71 15.11
CA ARG A 608 -3.31 22.50 14.48
C ARG A 608 -3.31 22.76 12.96
N THR A 609 -2.30 23.44 12.44
CA THR A 609 -2.00 23.45 11.00
C THR A 609 -1.21 22.19 10.69
N ILE A 610 -1.92 21.18 10.18
CA ILE A 610 -1.40 19.86 9.81
C ILE A 610 -0.14 20.04 8.96
N ASN A 611 1.01 19.92 9.60
CA ASN A 611 2.28 19.82 8.91
C ASN A 611 2.51 18.32 8.65
N PRO A 612 2.45 17.85 7.39
CA PRO A 612 2.58 16.42 7.05
C PRO A 612 3.95 15.82 7.39
N TYR A 613 4.89 16.66 7.84
CA TYR A 613 6.24 16.30 8.24
C TYR A 613 6.41 16.04 9.74
N LYS A 614 5.40 16.37 10.57
CA LYS A 614 5.50 16.20 12.03
C LYS A 614 4.78 14.92 12.47
N ARG A 615 5.52 13.99 13.07
CA ARG A 615 4.94 12.82 13.74
C ARG A 615 4.80 13.15 15.23
N ASN A 616 3.62 12.95 15.80
CA ASN A 616 3.48 13.00 17.24
C ASN A 616 3.89 11.64 17.82
N TYR A 617 5.13 11.55 18.30
CA TYR A 617 5.64 10.31 18.88
C TYR A 617 5.12 10.05 20.30
N PHE A 618 4.39 10.99 20.90
CA PHE A 618 3.91 10.90 22.27
C PHE A 618 2.50 10.31 22.31
N ILE A 619 2.40 9.03 22.67
CA ILE A 619 1.12 8.28 22.62
C ILE A 619 0.29 8.38 23.90
N ASP A 620 0.90 8.76 25.03
CA ASP A 620 0.26 8.77 26.35
C ASP A 620 -0.29 10.14 26.79
N GLY A 621 -0.01 11.20 26.02
CA GLY A 621 -0.43 12.58 26.32
C GLY A 621 0.19 13.19 27.59
N ILE A 622 1.11 12.47 28.25
CA ILE A 622 1.80 12.86 29.49
C ILE A 622 3.27 13.17 29.21
N THR A 623 3.85 12.51 28.20
CA THR A 623 5.25 12.66 27.84
C THR A 623 5.55 14.07 27.33
N ASN A 624 6.48 14.78 28.00
CA ASN A 624 7.09 15.99 27.48
C ASN A 624 8.47 15.66 26.90
N TYR A 625 8.90 16.41 25.89
CA TYR A 625 10.22 16.30 25.28
C TYR A 625 11.37 16.30 26.30
N ASP A 626 11.23 17.00 27.43
CA ASP A 626 12.20 17.02 28.54
C ASP A 626 12.47 15.66 29.19
N LEU A 627 11.53 14.72 29.09
CA LEU A 627 11.70 13.35 29.57
C LEU A 627 12.41 12.44 28.54
N LEU A 628 12.55 12.87 27.28
CA LEU A 628 13.23 12.11 26.22
C LEU A 628 14.74 12.39 26.15
N SER A 629 15.42 12.57 27.28
CA SER A 629 16.85 12.89 27.29
C SER A 629 17.74 11.81 26.65
N ASN A 630 17.23 10.60 26.44
CA ASN A 630 17.89 9.51 25.73
C ASN A 630 17.43 9.38 24.26
N TYR A 631 16.58 10.26 23.73
CA TYR A 631 16.17 10.21 22.31
C TYR A 631 16.40 11.56 21.63
N ARG A 632 17.42 12.31 22.06
CA ARG A 632 17.88 13.55 21.40
C ARG A 632 19.29 13.35 20.88
N GLY A 633 19.89 14.40 20.33
CA GLY A 633 21.23 14.28 19.75
C GLY A 633 21.26 13.34 18.54
N ILE A 634 22.40 12.67 18.35
CA ILE A 634 22.57 11.65 17.31
C ILE A 634 21.60 10.48 17.52
N GLN A 635 21.35 10.08 18.77
CA GLN A 635 20.42 8.99 19.08
C GLN A 635 18.99 9.31 18.63
N GLY A 636 18.53 10.55 18.86
CA GLY A 636 17.24 11.00 18.34
C GLY A 636 17.16 10.98 16.82
N TYR A 637 18.25 11.31 16.14
CA TYR A 637 18.33 11.21 14.68
C TYR A 637 18.25 9.75 14.18
N MET A 638 18.96 8.83 14.83
CA MET A 638 18.87 7.39 14.54
C MET A 638 17.45 6.86 14.75
N PHE A 639 16.80 7.26 15.85
CA PHE A 639 15.40 6.91 16.13
C PHE A 639 14.46 7.36 15.01
N ILE A 640 14.59 8.61 14.55
CA ILE A 640 13.77 9.16 13.45
C ILE A 640 14.04 8.42 12.12
N LYS A 641 15.28 8.01 11.85
CA LYS A 641 15.59 7.22 10.65
C LYS A 641 14.97 5.82 10.68
N ARG A 642 14.77 5.27 11.87
CA ARG A 642 14.15 3.95 12.13
C ARG A 642 12.65 4.01 12.44
N ASP A 643 12.04 5.18 12.29
CA ASP A 643 10.66 5.48 12.71
C ASP A 643 9.58 4.58 12.09
N ILE A 644 9.88 3.91 10.98
CA ILE A 644 8.97 2.96 10.33
C ILE A 644 8.71 1.69 11.15
N PHE A 645 9.55 1.40 12.13
CA PHE A 645 9.38 0.24 13.00
C PHE A 645 8.76 0.60 14.35
N TYR A 646 8.53 1.89 14.61
CA TYR A 646 8.04 2.41 15.89
C TYR A 646 6.70 3.14 15.72
N LYS A 647 5.75 2.79 16.57
CA LYS A 647 4.46 3.46 16.70
C LYS A 647 4.58 4.79 17.43
N GLY A 648 5.50 4.89 18.37
CA GLY A 648 5.68 6.04 19.24
C GLY A 648 6.53 5.71 20.45
N ILE A 649 6.40 6.52 21.50
CA ILE A 649 7.14 6.40 22.76
C ILE A 649 6.13 6.35 23.91
N ASP A 650 6.16 5.26 24.68
CA ASP A 650 5.39 5.08 25.91
C ASP A 650 6.24 5.50 27.12
N ALA A 651 5.72 6.40 27.95
CA ALA A 651 6.37 6.84 29.19
C ALA A 651 5.58 6.47 30.46
N SER A 652 4.75 5.42 30.41
CA SER A 652 4.07 4.87 31.59
C SER A 652 5.02 4.57 32.77
N SER A 653 6.31 4.33 32.49
CA SER A 653 7.41 4.48 33.46
C SER A 653 8.11 5.83 33.30
N ALA A 654 7.87 6.75 34.24
CA ALA A 654 8.37 8.14 34.20
C ALA A 654 9.89 8.28 34.04
N ASP A 655 10.67 7.26 34.41
CA ASP A 655 12.13 7.29 34.41
C ASP A 655 12.77 6.68 33.14
N HIS A 656 12.02 5.89 32.35
CA HIS A 656 12.54 5.18 31.18
C HIS A 656 11.50 5.10 30.05
N PRO A 657 11.32 6.18 29.26
CA PRO A 657 10.48 6.11 28.07
C PRO A 657 11.04 5.08 27.08
N LEU A 658 10.18 4.21 26.54
CA LEU A 658 10.57 3.16 25.59
C LEU A 658 9.80 3.30 24.29
N PRO A 659 10.44 3.02 23.13
CA PRO A 659 9.74 2.99 21.87
C PRO A 659 8.75 1.82 21.85
N VAL A 660 7.52 2.10 21.41
CA VAL A 660 6.52 1.08 21.12
C VAL A 660 6.70 0.63 19.69
N GLU A 661 6.88 -0.67 19.47
CA GLU A 661 7.07 -1.24 18.13
C GLU A 661 5.76 -1.28 17.34
N MET A 662 5.85 -1.11 16.01
CA MET A 662 4.71 -1.29 15.12
C MET A 662 4.34 -2.77 14.96
N ILE A 663 3.05 -3.04 14.97
CA ILE A 663 2.46 -4.35 14.72
C ILE A 663 2.08 -4.42 13.24
N PHE A 664 2.64 -5.38 12.50
CA PHE A 664 2.39 -5.54 11.06
C PHE A 664 0.89 -5.55 10.68
N HIS A 665 0.06 -6.31 11.40
CA HIS A 665 -1.39 -6.38 11.15
C HIS A 665 -2.19 -5.28 11.83
N GLY A 666 -1.63 -4.52 12.78
CA GLY A 666 -2.39 -3.49 13.49
C GLY A 666 -2.15 -2.09 12.94
N ASP A 667 -0.88 -1.81 12.63
CA ASP A 667 -0.39 -0.45 12.36
C ASP A 667 0.05 -0.26 10.89
N ILE A 668 0.36 -1.35 10.16
CA ILE A 668 0.79 -1.29 8.75
C ILE A 668 -0.32 -1.78 7.80
N ILE A 669 -0.92 -2.91 8.13
CA ILE A 669 -2.04 -3.52 7.42
C ILE A 669 -3.25 -3.44 8.35
N SER A 670 -4.47 -3.31 7.84
CA SER A 670 -5.67 -3.36 8.70
C SER A 670 -6.04 -4.80 9.06
N ASN A 671 -5.93 -5.21 10.34
CA ASN A 671 -6.41 -6.53 10.84
C ASN A 671 -7.93 -6.59 11.03
N HIS A 672 -8.70 -5.60 10.57
CA HIS A 672 -10.12 -5.60 10.91
C HIS A 672 -10.76 -6.87 10.36
N SER A 673 -11.35 -7.65 11.27
CA SER A 673 -12.23 -8.78 10.93
C SER A 673 -13.27 -8.37 9.89
N ASP A 674 -13.64 -7.09 9.85
CA ASP A 674 -14.56 -6.51 8.87
C ASP A 674 -13.94 -6.25 7.49
N VAL A 675 -12.62 -6.05 7.36
CA VAL A 675 -11.90 -6.05 6.06
C VAL A 675 -11.74 -7.49 5.57
N VAL A 676 -11.46 -8.44 6.47
CA VAL A 676 -11.50 -9.88 6.18
C VAL A 676 -12.91 -10.33 5.77
N ASN A 677 -13.97 -9.82 6.42
CA ASN A 677 -15.37 -10.06 6.08
C ASN A 677 -15.85 -9.29 4.83
N LYS A 678 -15.22 -8.15 4.48
CA LYS A 678 -15.46 -7.43 3.22
C LYS A 678 -14.60 -7.93 2.06
N LEU A 679 -13.57 -8.73 2.36
CA LEU A 679 -12.89 -9.63 1.45
C LEU A 679 -13.64 -10.97 1.31
N GLN A 680 -14.63 -11.30 2.16
CA GLN A 680 -15.45 -12.51 1.94
C GLN A 680 -16.27 -12.54 0.64
N PRO A 681 -16.64 -11.42 -0.03
CA PRO A 681 -17.11 -11.48 -1.41
C PRO A 681 -16.07 -12.08 -2.37
N LEU A 682 -14.77 -12.05 -2.04
CA LEU A 682 -13.73 -12.83 -2.72
C LEU A 682 -13.71 -14.29 -2.29
N ASP A 683 -13.93 -14.62 -1.01
CA ASP A 683 -14.03 -16.03 -0.58
C ASP A 683 -15.27 -16.74 -1.18
N ALA A 684 -16.31 -15.97 -1.55
CA ALA A 684 -17.46 -16.44 -2.33
C ALA A 684 -17.19 -16.52 -3.85
N LEU A 685 -16.06 -15.96 -4.33
CA LEU A 685 -15.56 -15.99 -5.70
C LEU A 685 -14.29 -16.85 -5.78
N ASP A 686 -14.36 -18.10 -5.32
CA ASP A 686 -13.23 -19.00 -5.13
C ASP A 686 -12.17 -18.46 -4.14
N PRO A 687 -11.74 -19.22 -3.11
CA PRO A 687 -10.73 -18.80 -2.12
C PRO A 687 -9.34 -18.48 -2.73
N ILE A 688 -9.21 -18.52 -4.05
CA ILE A 688 -8.09 -18.06 -4.87
C ILE A 688 -8.70 -17.15 -5.93
N MET A 689 -8.62 -15.83 -5.77
CA MET A 689 -8.87 -14.95 -6.91
C MET A 689 -7.70 -15.14 -7.89
N GLY A 690 -7.90 -16.04 -8.86
CA GLY A 690 -6.94 -16.28 -9.92
C GLY A 690 -6.66 -14.97 -10.64
N TRP A 691 -5.37 -14.62 -10.77
CA TRP A 691 -4.93 -13.45 -11.50
C TRP A 691 -5.52 -13.45 -12.93
N LYS A 692 -5.94 -12.28 -13.41
CA LYS A 692 -6.38 -12.07 -14.80
C LYS A 692 -5.74 -10.81 -15.36
N GLU A 693 -5.55 -10.75 -16.68
CA GLU A 693 -4.93 -9.58 -17.34
C GLU A 693 -5.74 -8.29 -17.11
N ASP A 694 -7.08 -8.38 -17.08
CA ASP A 694 -7.99 -7.26 -16.79
C ASP A 694 -8.25 -7.05 -15.29
N GLN A 695 -7.78 -7.97 -14.44
CA GLN A 695 -7.82 -7.89 -12.98
C GLN A 695 -6.49 -8.39 -12.40
N PRO A 696 -5.39 -7.62 -12.53
CA PRO A 696 -4.03 -8.08 -12.22
C PRO A 696 -3.74 -8.03 -10.71
N VAL A 697 -4.57 -8.72 -9.93
CA VAL A 697 -4.50 -8.86 -8.49
C VAL A 697 -4.52 -10.35 -8.18
N TYR A 698 -3.52 -10.82 -7.45
CA TYR A 698 -3.40 -12.18 -6.97
C TYR A 698 -3.49 -12.18 -5.44
N ILE A 699 -4.49 -12.84 -4.88
CA ILE A 699 -4.68 -12.94 -3.43
C ILE A 699 -4.60 -14.41 -3.04
N TYR A 700 -3.80 -14.70 -2.02
CA TYR A 700 -3.61 -16.03 -1.47
C TYR A 700 -3.59 -16.01 0.06
N ASN A 701 -3.74 -17.18 0.66
CA ASN A 701 -3.60 -17.38 2.10
C ASN A 701 -2.75 -18.63 2.32
N SER A 702 -1.43 -18.46 2.36
CA SER A 702 -0.49 -19.56 2.55
C SER A 702 -0.57 -20.18 3.95
N ASP A 703 -0.59 -21.51 4.01
CA ASP A 703 -0.46 -22.20 5.29
C ASP A 703 0.98 -22.10 5.81
N TYR A 704 1.16 -22.18 7.13
CA TYR A 704 2.46 -22.01 7.79
C TYR A 704 3.60 -22.88 7.23
N TYR A 705 3.29 -24.13 6.84
CA TYR A 705 4.24 -25.09 6.28
C TYR A 705 4.25 -25.12 4.75
N GLU A 706 3.39 -24.33 4.10
CA GLU A 706 3.25 -24.30 2.66
C GLU A 706 4.37 -23.48 2.00
N ASN A 707 4.86 -23.99 0.88
CA ASN A 707 5.63 -23.21 -0.09
C ASN A 707 4.79 -23.03 -1.36
N LYS A 708 4.14 -21.88 -1.49
CA LYS A 708 3.34 -21.53 -2.66
C LYS A 708 4.25 -20.98 -3.76
N GLU A 709 4.39 -21.74 -4.83
CA GLU A 709 5.16 -21.32 -6.00
C GLU A 709 4.27 -20.57 -7.00
N LEU A 710 4.76 -19.43 -7.50
CA LEU A 710 4.13 -18.60 -8.51
C LEU A 710 5.10 -18.34 -9.66
N ASP A 711 4.80 -18.84 -10.85
CA ASP A 711 5.54 -18.48 -12.07
C ASP A 711 5.12 -17.09 -12.55
N ILE A 712 6.03 -16.11 -12.48
CA ILE A 712 5.78 -14.73 -12.95
C ILE A 712 5.52 -14.68 -14.45
N GLY A 713 5.86 -15.74 -15.21
CA GLY A 713 5.56 -15.88 -16.61
C GLY A 713 4.07 -15.76 -16.95
N SER A 714 3.18 -16.03 -15.99
CA SER A 714 1.74 -15.82 -16.15
C SER A 714 1.34 -14.34 -16.17
N PHE A 715 2.15 -13.44 -15.63
CA PHE A 715 1.83 -12.00 -15.50
C PHE A 715 2.33 -11.17 -16.68
N TYR A 716 2.28 -11.73 -17.88
CA TYR A 716 2.76 -11.09 -19.10
C TYR A 716 1.63 -10.91 -20.11
N ASP A 717 1.63 -9.77 -20.79
CA ASP A 717 0.69 -9.50 -21.86
C ASP A 717 0.99 -10.33 -23.12
N LYS A 718 0.09 -10.27 -24.10
CA LYS A 718 0.26 -10.94 -25.41
C LYS A 718 1.46 -10.43 -26.22
N ARG A 719 2.08 -9.31 -25.79
CA ARG A 719 3.26 -8.70 -26.41
C ARG A 719 4.53 -8.99 -25.61
N HIS A 720 4.48 -9.94 -24.65
CA HIS A 720 5.59 -10.33 -23.79
C HIS A 720 6.13 -9.20 -22.92
N LYS A 721 5.28 -8.28 -22.47
CA LYS A 721 5.62 -7.28 -21.46
C LYS A 721 5.04 -7.64 -20.09
N PRO A 722 5.78 -7.39 -18.99
CA PRO A 722 5.26 -7.62 -17.65
C PRO A 722 4.05 -6.70 -17.39
N ILE A 723 2.98 -7.29 -16.87
CA ILE A 723 1.78 -6.58 -16.42
C ILE A 723 1.97 -6.23 -14.95
N LYS A 724 1.75 -4.94 -14.63
CA LYS A 724 1.78 -4.44 -13.26
C LYS A 724 0.79 -5.22 -12.40
N THR A 725 1.28 -5.94 -11.39
CA THR A 725 0.49 -6.91 -10.63
C THR A 725 0.57 -6.64 -9.12
N VAL A 726 -0.56 -6.77 -8.40
CA VAL A 726 -0.56 -6.82 -6.93
C VAL A 726 -0.59 -8.27 -6.49
N ILE A 727 0.31 -8.66 -5.58
CA ILE A 727 0.31 -9.94 -4.90
C ILE A 727 0.07 -9.69 -3.40
N ILE A 728 -0.95 -10.33 -2.84
CA ILE A 728 -1.26 -10.29 -1.40
C ILE A 728 -1.27 -11.71 -0.88
N ASP A 729 -0.35 -12.03 0.03
CA ASP A 729 -0.39 -13.25 0.83
C ASP A 729 -0.80 -12.93 2.27
N LYS A 730 -2.00 -13.36 2.63
CA LYS A 730 -2.57 -13.22 3.98
C LYS A 730 -1.95 -14.21 4.97
N GLY A 731 -1.40 -15.30 4.44
CA GLY A 731 -0.90 -16.44 5.19
C GLY A 731 0.44 -16.20 5.87
N SER A 732 0.90 -17.20 6.63
CA SER A 732 2.19 -17.17 7.34
C SER A 732 3.24 -18.09 6.70
N GLY A 733 2.91 -18.70 5.56
CA GLY A 733 3.77 -19.62 4.83
C GLY A 733 4.87 -18.95 4.03
N THR A 734 5.30 -19.62 2.97
CA THR A 734 6.29 -19.10 2.01
C THR A 734 5.66 -18.89 0.65
N LEU A 735 5.89 -17.73 0.06
CA LEU A 735 5.57 -17.41 -1.32
C LEU A 735 6.87 -17.39 -2.15
N THR A 736 7.01 -18.30 -3.11
CA THR A 736 8.19 -18.35 -4.00
C THR A 736 7.82 -17.86 -5.39
N LEU A 737 8.44 -16.76 -5.82
CA LEU A 737 8.34 -16.24 -7.18
C LEU A 737 9.38 -16.91 -8.07
N LYS A 738 8.90 -17.64 -9.09
CA LYS A 738 9.71 -18.32 -10.10
C LYS A 738 9.60 -17.65 -11.45
N ALA A 739 10.61 -17.82 -12.28
CA ALA A 739 10.58 -17.43 -13.69
C ALA A 739 11.00 -18.61 -14.57
N ASP A 740 10.06 -19.53 -14.81
CA ASP A 740 10.35 -20.78 -15.53
C ASP A 740 10.58 -20.54 -17.03
N THR A 741 10.03 -19.43 -17.55
CA THR A 741 10.20 -19.01 -18.95
C THR A 741 11.38 -18.06 -19.10
N SER A 742 12.39 -18.47 -19.88
CA SER A 742 13.64 -17.71 -20.08
C SER A 742 13.46 -16.28 -20.59
N SER A 743 12.38 -16.00 -21.34
CA SER A 743 12.06 -14.66 -21.86
C SER A 743 11.15 -13.83 -20.96
N LYS A 744 10.79 -14.32 -19.76
CA LYS A 744 9.83 -13.70 -18.84
C LYS A 744 10.36 -13.70 -17.41
N LYS A 745 11.43 -12.95 -17.17
CA LYS A 745 12.16 -12.91 -15.89
C LYS A 745 12.02 -11.61 -15.10
N GLU A 746 11.20 -10.70 -15.60
CA GLU A 746 10.90 -9.41 -14.96
C GLU A 746 9.53 -9.46 -14.27
N PHE A 747 9.46 -9.07 -13.01
CA PHE A 747 8.22 -8.83 -12.29
C PHE A 747 8.07 -7.33 -12.03
N TYR A 748 6.89 -6.78 -12.33
CA TYR A 748 6.56 -5.38 -12.03
C TYR A 748 5.31 -5.38 -11.16
N GLY A 749 5.40 -4.93 -9.91
CA GLY A 749 4.24 -4.98 -9.05
C GLY A 749 4.45 -4.53 -7.60
N LEU A 750 3.41 -4.78 -6.82
CA LEU A 750 3.39 -4.64 -5.37
C LEU A 750 3.25 -6.03 -4.75
N ILE A 751 4.12 -6.37 -3.80
CA ILE A 751 4.00 -7.61 -3.02
C ILE A 751 3.76 -7.25 -1.56
N ILE A 752 2.70 -7.79 -0.98
CA ILE A 752 2.39 -7.67 0.45
C ILE A 752 2.24 -9.08 0.99
N SER A 753 3.06 -9.46 1.96
CA SER A 753 3.08 -10.82 2.49
C SER A 753 3.20 -10.83 4.00
N ASN A 754 2.27 -11.51 4.67
CA ASN A 754 2.42 -11.84 6.08
C ASN A 754 3.39 -13.02 6.30
N GLY A 755 3.68 -13.80 5.26
CA GLY A 755 4.70 -14.84 5.25
C GLY A 755 6.02 -14.39 4.64
N ARG A 756 6.92 -15.36 4.42
CA ARG A 756 8.21 -15.17 3.74
C ARG A 756 8.03 -15.07 2.23
N VAL A 757 8.74 -14.16 1.58
CA VAL A 757 8.83 -14.05 0.11
C VAL A 757 10.19 -14.56 -0.37
N VAL A 758 10.20 -15.43 -1.37
CA VAL A 758 11.42 -16.00 -1.96
C VAL A 758 11.48 -15.63 -3.45
N PHE A 759 12.63 -15.14 -3.90
CA PHE A 759 12.94 -14.99 -5.32
C PHE A 759 13.82 -16.16 -5.78
N ASP A 760 13.33 -16.87 -6.79
CA ASP A 760 13.96 -18.06 -7.36
C ASP A 760 13.86 -18.05 -8.90
N GLY A 761 14.79 -17.33 -9.54
CA GLY A 761 14.93 -17.24 -11.00
C GLY A 761 14.46 -15.92 -11.62
N VAL A 762 13.83 -15.04 -10.85
CA VAL A 762 13.43 -13.69 -11.28
C VAL A 762 14.66 -12.78 -11.35
N GLU A 763 14.97 -12.23 -12.52
CA GLU A 763 16.17 -11.40 -12.72
C GLU A 763 15.94 -9.92 -12.40
N LYS A 764 14.68 -9.46 -12.47
CA LYS A 764 14.33 -8.07 -12.22
C LYS A 764 12.99 -7.93 -11.51
N PHE A 765 12.96 -7.11 -10.46
CA PHE A 765 11.76 -6.66 -9.76
C PHE A 765 11.66 -5.14 -9.85
N THR A 766 10.52 -4.60 -10.26
CA THR A 766 10.23 -3.16 -10.20
C THR A 766 8.98 -2.92 -9.36
N GLY A 767 9.08 -2.06 -8.33
CA GLY A 767 7.95 -1.69 -7.49
C GLY A 767 8.29 -1.66 -6.00
N VAL A 768 7.38 -2.17 -5.17
CA VAL A 768 7.48 -2.13 -3.69
C VAL A 768 7.11 -3.50 -3.12
N MET A 769 7.83 -3.91 -2.07
CA MET A 769 7.59 -5.15 -1.35
C MET A 769 7.55 -4.91 0.15
N ILE A 770 6.49 -5.40 0.78
CA ILE A 770 6.23 -5.31 2.21
C ILE A 770 6.03 -6.72 2.74
N SER A 771 6.94 -7.20 3.59
CA SER A 771 6.85 -8.56 4.15
C SER A 771 7.04 -8.60 5.66
N LYS A 772 6.24 -9.40 6.36
CA LYS A 772 6.46 -9.68 7.78
C LYS A 772 7.56 -10.71 8.02
N GLY A 773 7.62 -11.75 7.18
CA GLY A 773 8.45 -12.93 7.40
C GLY A 773 7.75 -14.03 8.17
N ARG A 774 8.38 -15.22 8.18
CA ARG A 774 7.81 -16.40 8.79
C ARG A 774 8.13 -16.39 10.29
N ILE A 775 7.11 -16.51 11.12
CA ILE A 775 7.28 -16.54 12.58
C ILE A 775 7.62 -17.99 12.97
N LYS A 776 8.45 -18.24 13.98
CA LYS A 776 8.62 -19.61 14.51
C LYS A 776 7.40 -19.94 15.37
N ASP A 777 6.72 -21.06 15.12
CA ASP A 777 5.54 -21.46 15.90
C ASP A 777 5.92 -21.51 17.40
N ALA A 778 5.34 -20.63 18.22
CA ALA A 778 5.56 -20.66 19.66
C ALA A 778 4.93 -21.96 20.20
N ASN A 779 5.73 -22.83 20.81
CA ASN A 779 5.25 -24.03 21.49
C ASN A 779 4.35 -23.67 22.68
N GLY A 780 3.08 -23.30 22.47
CA GLY A 780 2.01 -23.21 23.49
C GLY A 780 2.18 -22.20 24.64
N ASP A 781 3.40 -21.71 24.89
CA ASP A 781 3.81 -21.03 26.11
C ASP A 781 4.01 -19.52 25.91
N GLY A 782 3.78 -19.02 24.68
CA GLY A 782 3.81 -17.59 24.35
C GLY A 782 5.20 -16.94 24.31
N MET A 783 6.27 -17.72 24.44
CA MET A 783 7.65 -17.24 24.26
C MET A 783 8.08 -17.40 22.80
N GLU A 784 8.69 -16.36 22.22
CA GLU A 784 9.35 -16.46 20.92
C GLU A 784 10.49 -17.49 21.01
N GLU A 785 10.44 -18.55 20.20
CA GLU A 785 11.53 -19.52 20.16
C GLU A 785 12.80 -18.88 19.60
N GLN A 786 13.95 -19.20 20.20
CA GLN A 786 15.25 -18.79 19.72
C GLN A 786 15.47 -19.30 18.28
N ILE A 787 15.91 -18.39 17.40
CA ILE A 787 16.35 -18.73 16.04
C ILE A 787 17.86 -18.85 16.07
N PHE A 788 18.40 -19.96 15.58
CA PHE A 788 19.85 -20.18 15.57
C PHE A 788 20.52 -19.49 14.38
N THR A 789 21.80 -19.15 14.51
CA THR A 789 22.64 -18.48 13.49
C THR A 789 22.52 -19.11 12.10
N GLU A 790 22.59 -20.44 12.00
CA GLU A 790 22.48 -21.11 10.70
C GLU A 790 21.06 -21.00 10.09
N GLU A 791 20.00 -20.96 10.91
CA GLU A 791 18.63 -20.75 10.44
C GLU A 791 18.45 -19.32 9.92
N LEU A 792 19.08 -18.33 10.56
CA LEU A 792 19.15 -16.94 10.09
C LEU A 792 19.93 -16.85 8.76
N ALA A 793 21.13 -17.43 8.70
CA ALA A 793 21.99 -17.40 7.52
C ALA A 793 21.35 -18.06 6.28
N LYS A 794 20.57 -19.14 6.47
CA LYS A 794 19.78 -19.78 5.41
C LYS A 794 18.48 -19.03 5.05
N GLY A 795 18.09 -18.04 5.84
CA GLY A 795 16.83 -17.33 5.72
C GLY A 795 15.60 -18.21 5.91
N ALA A 796 15.66 -19.16 6.85
CA ALA A 796 14.55 -20.06 7.16
C ALA A 796 13.28 -19.31 7.58
N TYR A 797 13.47 -18.19 8.29
CA TYR A 797 12.42 -17.32 8.83
C TYR A 797 12.44 -15.89 8.26
N ALA A 798 13.25 -15.66 7.23
CA ALA A 798 13.40 -14.35 6.60
C ALA A 798 12.06 -13.76 6.15
N GLY A 799 11.98 -12.44 6.13
CA GLY A 799 10.94 -11.72 5.39
C GLY A 799 11.11 -11.91 3.89
N ILE A 800 12.32 -11.66 3.41
CA ILE A 800 12.66 -11.74 2.01
C ILE A 800 13.93 -12.58 1.87
N LEU A 801 13.88 -13.60 1.02
CA LEU A 801 15.00 -14.48 0.70
C LEU A 801 15.27 -14.45 -0.80
N ILE A 802 16.49 -14.10 -1.19
CA ILE A 802 16.91 -14.02 -2.60
C ILE A 802 18.00 -15.05 -2.84
N LYS A 803 17.77 -15.94 -3.82
CA LYS A 803 18.65 -17.08 -4.13
C LYS A 803 19.25 -17.03 -5.53
N ASN A 804 18.97 -15.97 -6.28
CA ASN A 804 19.43 -15.78 -7.65
C ASN A 804 19.78 -14.31 -7.90
N ASP A 805 20.50 -14.05 -9.00
CA ASP A 805 20.80 -12.69 -9.43
C ASP A 805 19.51 -11.90 -9.64
N LEU A 806 19.38 -10.75 -8.97
CA LEU A 806 18.16 -9.95 -8.96
C LEU A 806 18.46 -8.45 -8.92
N LYS A 807 17.91 -7.71 -9.87
CA LYS A 807 17.87 -6.24 -9.84
C LYS A 807 16.52 -5.75 -9.30
N ILE A 808 16.54 -4.91 -8.27
CA ILE A 808 15.36 -4.31 -7.63
C ILE A 808 15.34 -2.81 -7.95
N GLU A 809 14.30 -2.35 -8.64
CA GLU A 809 14.07 -0.95 -8.98
C GLU A 809 12.85 -0.41 -8.23
N TYR A 810 12.96 0.81 -7.70
CA TYR A 810 11.90 1.44 -6.93
C TYR A 810 10.89 2.18 -7.80
N ASP A 811 9.61 1.83 -7.67
CA ASP A 811 8.49 2.60 -8.22
C ASP A 811 7.40 2.79 -7.13
N PRO A 812 7.34 3.96 -6.47
CA PRO A 812 6.33 4.23 -5.45
C PRO A 812 4.91 4.33 -5.99
N ASN A 813 4.73 4.52 -7.30
CA ASN A 813 3.43 4.70 -7.93
C ASN A 813 2.86 3.39 -8.50
N VAL A 814 3.59 2.28 -8.37
CA VAL A 814 3.23 1.00 -9.00
C VAL A 814 1.78 0.60 -8.70
N PHE A 815 1.31 0.76 -7.46
CA PHE A 815 -0.05 0.38 -7.06
C PHE A 815 -1.14 1.29 -7.67
N PHE A 816 -0.83 2.55 -7.97
CA PHE A 816 -1.75 3.45 -8.65
C PHE A 816 -1.89 3.12 -10.14
N ASP A 817 -0.81 2.64 -10.76
CA ASP A 817 -0.77 2.32 -12.18
C ASP A 817 -1.48 1.02 -12.54
N ILE A 818 -1.78 0.18 -11.53
CA ILE A 818 -2.53 -1.06 -11.69
C ILE A 818 -3.99 -0.74 -12.01
N ARG A 819 -4.45 -1.30 -13.13
CA ARG A 819 -5.81 -1.13 -13.65
C ARG A 819 -6.60 -2.42 -13.41
N CYS A 820 -7.52 -2.35 -12.47
CA CYS A 820 -8.47 -3.41 -12.18
C CYS A 820 -9.81 -3.13 -12.90
N GLN A 821 -10.37 -4.14 -13.57
CA GLN A 821 -11.73 -4.12 -14.09
C GLN A 821 -12.74 -3.92 -12.95
N ASP A 822 -12.53 -4.62 -11.83
CA ASP A 822 -13.25 -4.41 -10.59
C ASP A 822 -12.51 -3.40 -9.70
N ARG A 823 -13.00 -2.16 -9.69
CA ARG A 823 -12.46 -1.07 -8.87
C ARG A 823 -12.77 -1.21 -7.38
N SER A 824 -13.77 -2.02 -7.00
CA SER A 824 -13.98 -2.35 -5.58
C SER A 824 -12.75 -3.06 -5.02
N MET A 825 -12.08 -3.90 -5.83
CA MET A 825 -10.82 -4.54 -5.47
C MET A 825 -9.72 -3.53 -5.15
N LYS A 826 -9.57 -2.50 -5.99
CA LYS A 826 -8.53 -1.48 -5.79
C LYS A 826 -8.75 -0.74 -4.47
N ARG A 827 -10.02 -0.41 -4.17
CA ARG A 827 -10.41 0.22 -2.91
C ARG A 827 -10.14 -0.67 -1.70
N VAL A 828 -10.49 -1.96 -1.81
CA VAL A 828 -10.22 -2.95 -0.76
C VAL A 828 -8.72 -3.12 -0.51
N ILE A 829 -7.88 -3.06 -1.55
CA ILE A 829 -6.42 -3.07 -1.40
C ILE A 829 -5.93 -1.81 -0.68
N LEU A 830 -6.49 -0.63 -0.99
CA LEU A 830 -6.15 0.61 -0.30
C LEU A 830 -6.57 0.59 1.18
N ASP A 831 -7.75 0.05 1.49
CA ASP A 831 -8.23 -0.16 2.86
C ASP A 831 -7.34 -1.18 3.61
N TYR A 832 -6.96 -2.27 2.95
CA TYR A 832 -6.05 -3.28 3.49
C TYR A 832 -4.69 -2.68 3.86
N LEU A 833 -4.18 -1.77 3.03
CA LEU A 833 -2.93 -1.03 3.26
C LEU A 833 -3.06 0.16 4.24
N GLY A 834 -4.25 0.38 4.80
CA GLY A 834 -4.50 1.50 5.73
C GLY A 834 -4.38 2.89 5.08
N PHE A 835 -4.44 2.97 3.74
CA PHE A 835 -4.44 4.25 3.02
C PHE A 835 -5.79 4.95 3.03
N THR A 836 -6.86 4.18 3.26
CA THR A 836 -8.24 4.65 3.39
C THR A 836 -8.90 3.94 4.57
N ASN A 837 -9.81 4.61 5.28
CA ASN A 837 -10.53 4.06 6.44
C ASN A 837 -12.03 4.00 6.16
N TYR A 838 -12.48 2.99 5.41
CA TYR A 838 -13.92 2.73 5.25
C TYR A 838 -14.43 1.77 6.35
N LEU A 839 -14.58 2.28 7.58
CA LEU A 839 -15.30 1.59 8.65
C LEU A 839 -16.80 1.58 8.32
N GLY A 840 -17.33 0.40 8.00
CA GLY A 840 -18.75 0.22 7.77
C GLY A 840 -19.51 0.13 9.08
N ASN A 841 -19.72 1.27 9.76
CA ASN A 841 -20.87 1.52 10.66
C ASN A 841 -20.88 2.89 11.36
N THR A 842 -20.23 3.92 10.81
CA THR A 842 -20.44 5.28 11.31
C THR A 842 -21.50 5.96 10.46
N SER A 843 -22.68 6.21 11.03
CA SER A 843 -23.82 6.92 10.44
C SER A 843 -23.54 8.38 10.05
N ASP A 844 -22.29 8.82 10.12
CA ASP A 844 -21.82 10.16 9.77
C ASP A 844 -20.79 10.06 8.64
N VAL A 845 -21.16 10.51 7.45
CA VAL A 845 -20.25 10.69 6.30
C VAL A 845 -19.08 11.61 6.65
N VAL A 846 -19.30 12.53 7.59
CA VAL A 846 -18.27 13.41 8.16
C VAL A 846 -17.28 12.65 9.04
N GLN A 847 -17.64 11.49 9.61
CA GLN A 847 -16.71 10.60 10.33
C GLN A 847 -15.94 9.66 9.40
N ILE A 848 -16.52 9.27 8.25
CA ILE A 848 -15.78 8.55 7.18
C ILE A 848 -14.73 9.48 6.55
N LEU A 849 -15.03 10.77 6.46
CA LEU A 849 -14.12 11.82 6.00
C LEU A 849 -13.25 12.42 7.12
N LYS A 850 -13.53 12.09 8.39
CA LYS A 850 -12.68 12.51 9.50
C LYS A 850 -11.75 11.35 9.85
N PRO A 851 -10.44 11.54 9.73
CA PRO A 851 -9.50 10.57 10.25
C PRO A 851 -9.79 10.26 11.72
N SER A 852 -9.95 8.97 12.04
CA SER A 852 -9.69 8.47 13.39
C SER A 852 -8.21 8.73 13.66
N ILE A 853 -7.89 9.44 14.73
CA ILE A 853 -6.53 9.90 15.06
C ILE A 853 -5.48 8.80 14.80
N ASP A 854 -4.62 9.02 13.80
CA ASP A 854 -3.34 8.33 13.61
C ASP A 854 -2.49 9.13 12.60
N PHE A 855 -1.54 9.94 13.07
CA PHE A 855 -0.94 11.08 12.36
C PHE A 855 -0.35 10.79 10.96
N GLU A 856 -0.06 9.53 10.64
CA GLU A 856 0.44 9.14 9.32
C GLU A 856 -0.67 8.84 8.31
N ASN A 857 -1.76 8.21 8.73
CA ASN A 857 -2.77 7.60 7.85
C ASN A 857 -3.77 8.61 7.24
N ILE A 858 -3.66 9.88 7.64
CA ILE A 858 -4.72 10.87 7.44
C ILE A 858 -4.63 11.60 6.08
N GLN A 859 -3.50 11.56 5.38
CA GLN A 859 -3.26 12.40 4.19
C GLN A 859 -2.42 11.71 3.10
N LYS A 860 -2.49 10.39 2.99
CA LYS A 860 -1.54 9.64 2.14
C LYS A 860 -1.91 9.74 0.65
N VAL A 861 -3.19 9.66 0.30
CA VAL A 861 -3.64 9.46 -1.08
C VAL A 861 -4.79 10.42 -1.42
N ASP A 862 -4.74 11.10 -2.57
CA ASP A 862 -5.83 11.95 -3.08
C ASP A 862 -6.42 11.42 -4.39
N PHE A 863 -7.50 12.06 -4.84
CA PHE A 863 -8.10 11.76 -6.15
C PHE A 863 -7.35 12.49 -7.26
N SER A 864 -6.94 11.74 -8.27
CA SER A 864 -6.39 12.29 -9.49
C SER A 864 -7.45 13.11 -10.23
N SER A 865 -7.06 14.32 -10.66
CA SER A 865 -7.86 15.15 -11.56
C SER A 865 -8.06 14.52 -12.96
N LYS A 866 -7.36 13.42 -13.25
CA LYS A 866 -7.52 12.62 -14.47
C LYS A 866 -8.51 11.46 -14.32
N SER A 867 -9.19 11.32 -13.18
CA SER A 867 -10.23 10.28 -12.99
C SER A 867 -11.22 10.29 -14.17
N VAL A 868 -11.44 9.14 -14.80
CA VAL A 868 -12.18 9.04 -16.07
C VAL A 868 -13.34 8.06 -16.02
N ILE A 869 -14.34 8.25 -16.88
CA ILE A 869 -15.32 7.20 -17.17
C ILE A 869 -14.67 6.23 -18.17
N ASP A 870 -14.58 4.94 -17.83
CA ASP A 870 -14.11 3.89 -18.74
C ASP A 870 -15.25 3.40 -19.63
N ILE A 871 -15.04 3.46 -20.95
CA ILE A 871 -16.03 3.04 -21.96
C ILE A 871 -15.46 1.85 -22.76
N LYS A 872 -14.40 1.18 -22.27
CA LYS A 872 -13.66 0.21 -23.08
C LYS A 872 -14.39 -1.10 -23.36
N ASN A 873 -15.49 -1.40 -22.68
CA ASN A 873 -16.24 -2.63 -22.96
C ASN A 873 -17.27 -2.39 -24.07
N THR A 874 -16.78 -2.40 -25.31
CA THR A 874 -17.58 -2.29 -26.56
C THR A 874 -18.53 -3.47 -26.81
N GLN A 875 -18.59 -4.48 -25.92
CA GLN A 875 -19.36 -5.71 -26.15
C GLN A 875 -20.75 -5.77 -25.53
N ALA A 876 -21.23 -4.70 -24.89
CA ALA A 876 -22.66 -4.56 -24.63
C ALA A 876 -23.05 -3.10 -24.85
N TYR A 877 -23.66 -2.80 -26.00
CA TYR A 877 -24.34 -1.51 -26.23
C TYR A 877 -25.49 -1.38 -25.24
N LYS A 878 -25.14 -0.96 -24.04
CA LYS A 878 -26.04 -0.43 -23.04
C LYS A 878 -25.57 1.01 -22.91
N GLY A 879 -26.18 1.91 -23.67
CA GLY A 879 -26.17 3.35 -23.42
C GLY A 879 -27.61 3.83 -23.17
N VAL A 880 -27.90 5.11 -23.38
CA VAL A 880 -29.29 5.61 -23.36
C VAL A 880 -30.13 4.97 -24.47
N ARG A 881 -31.42 4.70 -24.22
CA ARG A 881 -32.39 4.27 -25.24
C ARG A 881 -33.67 5.10 -25.17
N PHE A 882 -34.33 5.28 -26.31
CA PHE A 882 -35.64 5.89 -26.38
C PHE A 882 -36.72 4.85 -26.09
N GLU A 883 -37.68 5.22 -25.25
CA GLU A 883 -38.85 4.44 -24.87
C GLU A 883 -40.13 5.25 -25.04
N MET A 884 -41.21 4.56 -25.40
CA MET A 884 -42.54 5.14 -25.49
C MET A 884 -43.17 5.15 -24.08
N LYS A 885 -43.34 6.33 -23.50
CA LYS A 885 -43.87 6.48 -22.13
C LYS A 885 -45.39 6.41 -22.08
N THR A 886 -46.04 6.99 -23.08
CA THR A 886 -47.49 7.03 -23.22
C THR A 886 -47.84 6.91 -24.69
N LEU A 887 -48.97 6.27 -24.98
CA LEU A 887 -49.61 6.27 -26.30
C LEU A 887 -51.10 6.45 -26.05
N ARG A 888 -51.68 7.51 -26.62
CA ARG A 888 -53.08 7.86 -26.42
C ARG A 888 -53.74 8.03 -27.78
N GLN A 889 -54.92 7.47 -27.93
CA GLN A 889 -55.77 7.79 -29.06
C GLN A 889 -56.29 9.22 -28.91
N ILE A 890 -56.23 9.98 -30.00
CA ILE A 890 -56.85 11.29 -30.11
C ILE A 890 -58.03 11.13 -31.04
N ASP A 891 -59.21 11.53 -30.55
CA ASP A 891 -60.40 11.62 -31.37
C ASP A 891 -60.37 12.94 -32.15
N GLU A 892 -60.71 12.88 -33.44
CA GLU A 892 -60.98 14.05 -34.28
C GLU A 892 -62.34 14.67 -33.96
#